data_AF-A0A8J2Q084-F1
#
_entry.id   AF-A0A8J2Q084-F1
#
_cell.length_a   1.000
_cell.length_b   1.000
_cell.length_c   1.000
_cell.angle_alpha   90.00
_cell.angle_beta   90.00
_cell.angle_gamma   90.00
#
_symmetry.space_group_name_H-M   'P 1'
#
loop_
_entity.id
_entity.type
_entity.pdbx_description
1 polymer ?
#
loop_
_entity_poly.entity_id
_entity_poly.type
_entity_poly.pdbx_seq_one_letter_code
_entity_poly.pdbx_strand_id
1 'polypeptide(L)'
;MDLRSVVDIKKRLPIKFSYRGNEALQKVCHEKLSNFFDKNVVLWKRNSRQYSFLYHAHFFFEFVPFSNDTVINYKSIKVKTWEEAPLLHFFFLNPSTVAEYRNEYRNEISEWFATLSKIEGAEWLIVFDSVKAREHKNRGALIERIKSDFAKFTNRIVEIYDSSNVAALQSSMQSHLLNSLEHYVTHEENSLASRNDQYSDSNFDFITFCRDQMSLSRLYQSLGLYEQTLALFDELDATLSLTVLYHSSEGPVPKWLASSKCFTSLSSGCPLFVAVLKCDAPWDNITILELRYIILAHQILNTIQIYVGRLQRVSTTGDNSSQNLKTEFAVTLLRYSLHCLNAIFESMVVFKIPLDCDEMQCWIVSFCLETMQLASMLTEITHIKRAAHLTCSLKLANCQAMSRLNERWNSVDWKKIAKWFEDGIIRCGAEAVKTNAISEIRQLLSDKQQFTHYMQKYHESSIALLKHFGWRREARAVGWELAKFLLSSDRAEGALPYLLNFISDLIADGSTALLLRDTLLFTVNHLEKFPGIHFKELVDFYLILMKLAKTEKERIKYCDKLLEWSENPNITKIRLDLNCKQYKTFSFGCNSSFPFLVATPNETVKIDAKIISYLPKSLKNFKLHCCMKLFVQNESQKRTAGQRPHFECMHNEADGTSRFACIWKGNAEMRKGSLLGFSNNSTDESENCLIFQSSTTDKLKPGENILTLTAKTSEETGTYIFDYFELEIGRSLLVRCDWLDVPEIEEDLDRLPTCFVHHKPVSVKLKPPPNHTLIAGVAQHVEFEIFYGTGRSLSDENSVLQLTCPVGSDLEFWDISRSKWSEICNYSLNRVPPENNRTITVHLCKILRNLSSSEENVKSRLVTCAAQILVKWLDKEWSFTVNFASFMNIDNDTSLLEEKVLFELAILRNIDEWLIMPQEAILSRISDKSPEIPAKLLNPKLTYIQPGCKYRLVWILPSSKGKTNEIEHYELRLTYRVKSLNGYTNEEELIYNREYTLFDEFSVQCKTPNYELCAQLLSSQPSAVLCRVGNACDMIVSLRSLINRVETVVVSVDADPYFWTISERHKLLHVKESGLGQISFTVFPKMIGFLPYPLISVYAYRYKRSTSDVSQSSTESIYDFGPRLSSFVRTNGKQVHVLGAFAALTDSKSAVSMNTSRLKEAKSRITKLFD
;
A
#
# COMPACT_ATOMS: atom_id res chain seq x y z
N MET A 1 -33.17 1.09 34.08
CA MET A 1 -32.70 -0.01 34.94
C MET A 1 -31.38 0.43 35.58
N ASP A 2 -31.11 0.07 36.84
CA ASP A 2 -29.76 0.19 37.44
C ASP A 2 -29.13 -1.21 37.46
N LEU A 3 -27.82 -1.34 37.25
CA LEU A 3 -27.10 -2.62 37.33
C LEU A 3 -27.33 -3.31 38.67
N ARG A 4 -27.44 -2.55 39.77
CA ARG A 4 -27.80 -3.09 41.10
C ARG A 4 -29.17 -3.73 41.11
N SER A 5 -30.14 -3.14 40.42
CA SER A 5 -31.50 -3.68 40.33
C SER A 5 -31.59 -5.00 39.56
N VAL A 6 -30.59 -5.35 38.75
CA VAL A 6 -30.49 -6.66 38.06
C VAL A 6 -29.94 -7.73 39.01
N VAL A 7 -28.94 -7.36 39.81
CA VAL A 7 -28.33 -8.22 40.85
C VAL A 7 -29.37 -8.64 41.89
N ASP A 8 -30.25 -7.72 42.27
CA ASP A 8 -31.25 -7.96 43.32
C ASP A 8 -32.43 -8.86 42.88
N ILE A 9 -32.52 -9.22 41.59
CA ILE A 9 -33.62 -10.06 41.07
C ILE A 9 -33.51 -11.49 41.62
N LYS A 10 -32.29 -12.02 41.79
CA LYS A 10 -32.05 -13.34 42.38
C LYS A 10 -31.32 -13.24 43.70
N LYS A 11 -31.99 -13.64 44.78
CA LYS A 11 -31.40 -13.78 46.11
C LYS A 11 -30.61 -15.08 46.20
N ARG A 12 -29.49 -15.05 46.94
CA ARG A 12 -28.77 -16.29 47.31
C ARG A 12 -29.65 -17.12 48.23
N LEU A 13 -29.66 -18.43 48.00
CA LEU A 13 -30.36 -19.38 48.87
C LEU A 13 -29.41 -19.80 50.02
N PRO A 14 -29.90 -19.91 51.26
CA PRO A 14 -29.08 -20.37 52.37
C PRO A 14 -28.87 -21.89 52.31
N ILE A 15 -27.67 -22.34 52.65
CA ILE A 15 -27.38 -23.75 52.91
C ILE A 15 -28.09 -24.17 54.20
N LYS A 16 -28.83 -25.27 54.16
CA LYS A 16 -29.55 -25.76 55.34
C LYS A 16 -28.64 -26.59 56.24
N PHE A 17 -28.67 -26.30 57.54
CA PHE A 17 -28.10 -27.16 58.59
C PHE A 17 -29.21 -27.66 59.49
N SER A 18 -29.22 -28.96 59.79
CA SER A 18 -30.21 -29.47 60.72
C SER A 18 -29.72 -29.31 62.16
N TYR A 19 -30.61 -29.05 63.12
CA TYR A 19 -30.26 -29.11 64.53
C TYR A 19 -31.25 -29.93 65.35
N ARG A 20 -30.77 -30.47 66.47
CA ARG A 20 -31.55 -31.12 67.53
C ARG A 20 -30.94 -30.81 68.90
N GLY A 21 -31.70 -30.97 69.98
CA GLY A 21 -31.25 -30.66 71.34
C GLY A 21 -31.58 -29.21 71.76
N ASN A 22 -30.66 -28.55 72.47
CA ASN A 22 -30.93 -27.25 73.10
C ASN A 22 -31.07 -26.09 72.09
N GLU A 23 -32.28 -25.56 71.91
CA GLU A 23 -32.58 -24.47 70.97
C GLU A 23 -31.97 -23.12 71.36
N ALA A 24 -31.89 -22.81 72.66
CA ALA A 24 -31.32 -21.54 73.12
C ALA A 24 -29.82 -21.46 72.78
N LEU A 25 -29.09 -22.56 72.97
CA LEU A 25 -27.69 -22.67 72.58
C LEU A 25 -27.52 -22.59 71.05
N GLN A 26 -28.42 -23.21 70.29
CA GLN A 26 -28.41 -23.14 68.83
C GLN A 26 -28.53 -21.69 68.33
N LYS A 27 -29.46 -20.90 68.86
CA LYS A 27 -29.64 -19.48 68.46
C LYS A 27 -28.39 -18.65 68.73
N VAL A 28 -27.79 -18.81 69.91
CA VAL A 28 -26.53 -18.13 70.28
C VAL A 28 -25.39 -18.53 69.33
N CYS A 29 -25.28 -19.82 68.99
CA CYS A 29 -24.26 -20.30 68.05
C CYS A 29 -24.52 -19.79 66.63
N HIS A 30 -25.77 -19.76 66.17
CA HIS A 30 -26.15 -19.27 64.85
C HIS A 30 -25.71 -17.81 64.65
N GLU A 31 -26.08 -16.91 65.56
CA GLU A 31 -25.71 -15.48 65.45
C GLU A 31 -24.18 -15.30 65.39
N LYS A 32 -23.42 -16.06 66.17
CA LYS A 32 -21.94 -15.97 66.19
C LYS A 32 -21.30 -16.57 64.94
N LEU A 33 -21.81 -17.70 64.47
CA LEU A 33 -21.31 -18.35 63.26
C LEU A 33 -21.63 -17.51 62.02
N SER A 34 -22.87 -17.00 61.89
CA SER A 34 -23.27 -16.11 60.80
C SER A 34 -22.41 -14.85 60.77
N ASN A 35 -22.24 -14.16 61.92
CA ASN A 35 -21.36 -12.99 62.01
C ASN A 35 -19.90 -13.27 61.63
N PHE A 36 -19.41 -14.50 61.88
CA PHE A 36 -18.06 -14.90 61.51
C PHE A 36 -17.95 -15.18 60.00
N PHE A 37 -18.85 -16.00 59.43
CA PHE A 37 -18.79 -16.38 58.03
C PHE A 37 -19.24 -15.27 57.07
N ASP A 38 -20.04 -14.29 57.53
CA ASP A 38 -20.35 -13.09 56.76
C ASP A 38 -19.10 -12.22 56.52
N LYS A 39 -18.14 -12.26 57.45
CA LYS A 39 -16.91 -11.45 57.40
C LYS A 39 -15.70 -12.19 56.82
N ASN A 40 -15.72 -13.52 56.82
CA ASN A 40 -14.57 -14.35 56.46
C ASN A 40 -14.81 -15.18 55.20
N VAL A 41 -13.75 -15.37 54.42
CA VAL A 41 -13.72 -16.23 53.24
C VAL A 41 -13.10 -17.57 53.61
N VAL A 42 -13.75 -18.67 53.22
CA VAL A 42 -13.27 -20.03 53.45
C VAL A 42 -12.55 -20.56 52.21
N LEU A 43 -11.37 -21.14 52.40
CA LEU A 43 -10.64 -21.84 51.34
C LEU A 43 -11.13 -23.27 51.23
N TRP A 44 -11.68 -23.64 50.08
CA TRP A 44 -12.09 -25.00 49.75
C TRP A 44 -11.19 -25.57 48.65
N LYS A 45 -10.50 -26.67 48.95
CA LYS A 45 -9.68 -27.42 47.99
C LYS A 45 -10.44 -28.68 47.58
N ARG A 46 -10.83 -28.79 46.32
CA ARG A 46 -11.43 -30.00 45.75
C ARG A 46 -10.35 -31.07 45.54
N ASN A 47 -10.71 -32.34 45.72
CA ASN A 47 -9.83 -33.48 45.44
C ASN A 47 -10.15 -34.17 44.09
N SER A 48 -11.09 -33.63 43.30
CA SER A 48 -11.49 -34.17 41.99
C SER A 48 -10.37 -34.06 40.94
N ARG A 49 -10.24 -35.08 40.08
CA ARG A 49 -9.18 -35.23 39.05
C ARG A 49 -9.09 -34.09 38.01
N GLN A 50 -10.08 -33.19 37.95
CA GLN A 50 -10.19 -32.16 36.90
C GLN A 50 -9.83 -30.73 37.35
N TYR A 51 -9.76 -30.43 38.66
CA TYR A 51 -9.58 -29.05 39.13
C TYR A 51 -8.59 -28.95 40.29
N SER A 52 -7.42 -28.38 40.03
CA SER A 52 -6.32 -28.19 41.01
C SER A 52 -6.42 -26.88 41.81
N PHE A 53 -7.48 -26.10 41.63
CA PHE A 53 -7.59 -24.72 42.13
C PHE A 53 -8.29 -24.64 43.51
N LEU A 54 -7.87 -23.64 44.30
CA LEU A 54 -8.48 -23.31 45.59
C LEU A 54 -9.69 -22.38 45.37
N TYR A 55 -10.86 -22.79 45.85
CA TYR A 55 -12.06 -21.96 45.83
C TYR A 55 -12.19 -21.09 47.07
N HIS A 56 -12.62 -19.84 46.87
CA HIS A 56 -12.89 -18.87 47.91
C HIS A 56 -14.40 -18.82 48.20
N ALA A 57 -14.87 -19.67 49.12
CA ALA A 57 -16.28 -19.84 49.43
C ALA A 57 -16.73 -18.88 50.54
N HIS A 58 -17.94 -18.34 50.39
CA HIS A 58 -18.68 -17.60 51.41
C HIS A 58 -19.85 -18.45 51.90
N PHE A 59 -19.92 -18.73 53.19
CA PHE A 59 -20.99 -19.55 53.74
C PHE A 59 -22.18 -18.69 54.17
N PHE A 60 -23.28 -18.84 53.43
CA PHE A 60 -24.59 -18.33 53.80
C PHE A 60 -25.49 -19.52 54.14
N PHE A 61 -26.01 -19.57 55.36
CA PHE A 61 -26.70 -20.75 55.88
C PHE A 61 -27.83 -20.43 56.86
N GLU A 62 -28.74 -21.39 57.02
CA GLU A 62 -29.85 -21.36 57.97
C GLU A 62 -29.94 -22.67 58.75
N PHE A 63 -30.45 -22.59 59.98
CA PHE A 63 -30.71 -23.78 60.80
C PHE A 63 -32.17 -24.20 60.71
N VAL A 64 -32.41 -25.48 60.42
CA VAL A 64 -33.73 -26.10 60.36
C VAL A 64 -33.82 -27.25 61.38
N PRO A 65 -34.99 -27.52 61.99
CA PRO A 65 -35.14 -28.66 62.88
C PRO A 65 -34.82 -29.98 62.17
N PHE A 66 -34.13 -30.89 62.86
CA PHE A 66 -33.80 -32.20 62.31
C PHE A 66 -35.06 -33.04 62.08
N SER A 67 -35.19 -33.59 60.87
CA SER A 67 -36.21 -34.58 60.52
C SER A 67 -35.56 -35.75 59.77
N ASN A 68 -35.98 -36.97 60.10
CA ASN A 68 -35.50 -38.20 59.45
C ASN A 68 -35.75 -38.19 57.93
N ASP A 69 -36.83 -37.53 57.49
CA ASP A 69 -37.16 -37.42 56.07
C ASP A 69 -36.22 -36.49 55.33
N THR A 70 -35.47 -35.62 56.01
CA THR A 70 -34.71 -34.53 55.38
C THR A 70 -33.24 -34.84 55.14
N VAL A 71 -32.78 -36.08 55.31
CA VAL A 71 -31.36 -36.43 55.09
C VAL A 71 -31.09 -36.84 53.64
N ILE A 72 -29.96 -36.41 53.08
CA ILE A 72 -29.52 -36.79 51.73
C ILE A 72 -29.05 -38.25 51.75
N ASN A 73 -29.83 -39.12 51.12
CA ASN A 73 -29.46 -40.52 50.92
C ASN A 73 -29.16 -40.79 49.45
N TYR A 74 -27.87 -40.89 49.11
CA TYR A 74 -27.38 -41.15 47.75
C TYR A 74 -27.81 -42.51 47.18
N LYS A 75 -28.29 -43.44 48.00
CA LYS A 75 -28.79 -44.77 47.57
C LYS A 75 -30.30 -44.79 47.31
N SER A 76 -30.99 -43.67 47.52
CA SER A 76 -32.44 -43.56 47.28
C SER A 76 -32.75 -43.40 45.80
N ILE A 77 -33.94 -43.85 45.37
CA ILE A 77 -34.41 -43.74 43.97
C ILE A 77 -34.53 -42.27 43.54
N LYS A 78 -34.89 -41.39 44.48
CA LYS A 78 -34.96 -39.94 44.27
C LYS A 78 -34.09 -39.26 45.31
N VAL A 79 -32.83 -39.02 44.95
CA VAL A 79 -31.87 -38.30 45.78
C VAL A 79 -32.38 -36.86 45.97
N LYS A 80 -32.42 -36.42 47.23
CA LYS A 80 -32.79 -35.04 47.58
C LYS A 80 -31.69 -34.08 47.19
N THR A 81 -32.06 -32.91 46.71
CA THR A 81 -31.09 -31.85 46.39
C THR A 81 -30.63 -31.13 47.67
N TRP A 82 -29.53 -30.40 47.57
CA TRP A 82 -29.04 -29.54 48.66
C TRP A 82 -30.05 -28.46 49.09
N GLU A 83 -31.02 -28.11 48.22
CA GLU A 83 -32.10 -27.16 48.51
C GLU A 83 -33.19 -27.80 49.39
N GLU A 84 -33.39 -29.12 49.26
CA GLU A 84 -34.44 -29.87 49.94
C GLU A 84 -33.98 -30.44 51.30
N ALA A 85 -32.67 -30.64 51.48
CA ALA A 85 -32.11 -31.41 52.58
C ALA A 85 -30.86 -30.73 53.18
N PRO A 86 -30.67 -30.76 54.51
CA PRO A 86 -29.50 -30.18 55.15
C PRO A 86 -28.19 -30.90 54.81
N LEU A 87 -27.11 -30.12 54.65
CA LEU A 87 -25.77 -30.64 54.36
C LEU A 87 -24.94 -30.94 55.62
N LEU A 88 -25.29 -30.36 56.77
CA LEU A 88 -24.57 -30.59 58.03
C LEU A 88 -25.56 -30.70 59.19
N HIS A 89 -25.31 -31.65 60.10
CA HIS A 89 -26.22 -31.96 61.20
C HIS A 89 -25.59 -31.64 62.56
N PHE A 90 -26.32 -30.93 63.44
CA PHE A 90 -25.83 -30.51 64.76
C PHE A 90 -26.70 -31.08 65.88
N PHE A 91 -26.06 -31.47 66.98
CA PHE A 91 -26.72 -31.77 68.24
C PHE A 91 -26.19 -30.85 69.35
N PHE A 92 -27.06 -30.04 69.96
CA PHE A 92 -26.69 -29.06 70.97
C PHE A 92 -27.00 -29.57 72.39
N LEU A 93 -25.99 -29.56 73.27
CA LEU A 93 -26.03 -30.05 74.64
C LEU A 93 -25.67 -28.94 75.63
N ASN A 94 -26.37 -28.87 76.76
CA ASN A 94 -25.99 -28.03 77.90
C ASN A 94 -26.24 -28.68 79.29
N PRO A 95 -25.91 -29.97 79.50
CA PRO A 95 -26.09 -30.61 80.80
C PRO A 95 -25.15 -30.04 81.88
N SER A 96 -25.64 -29.95 83.11
CA SER A 96 -24.88 -29.50 84.28
C SER A 96 -24.22 -30.64 85.06
N THR A 97 -24.78 -31.86 84.98
CA THR A 97 -24.27 -33.07 85.68
C THR A 97 -24.26 -34.31 84.78
N VAL A 98 -23.45 -35.32 85.13
CA VAL A 98 -23.40 -36.61 84.41
C VAL A 98 -24.74 -37.35 84.47
N ALA A 99 -25.51 -37.18 85.56
CA ALA A 99 -26.82 -37.79 85.71
C ALA A 99 -27.84 -37.17 84.75
N GLU A 100 -27.86 -35.85 84.63
CA GLU A 100 -28.71 -35.11 83.69
C GLU A 100 -28.42 -35.53 82.24
N TYR A 101 -27.15 -35.61 81.85
CA TYR A 101 -26.77 -36.11 80.53
C TYR A 101 -27.28 -37.54 80.26
N ARG A 102 -27.17 -38.46 81.23
CA ARG A 102 -27.62 -39.86 81.07
C ARG A 102 -29.14 -39.97 80.97
N ASN A 103 -29.88 -39.17 81.73
CA ASN A 103 -31.33 -39.30 81.84
C ASN A 103 -32.06 -38.51 80.73
N GLU A 104 -31.59 -37.32 80.40
CA GLU A 104 -32.32 -36.39 79.51
C GLU A 104 -31.79 -36.41 78.07
N TYR A 105 -30.47 -36.49 77.86
CA TYR A 105 -29.87 -36.28 76.53
C TYR A 105 -29.38 -37.57 75.86
N ARG A 106 -28.93 -38.58 76.63
CA ARG A 106 -28.24 -39.77 76.08
C ARG A 106 -29.11 -40.57 75.11
N ASN A 107 -30.38 -40.81 75.42
CA ASN A 107 -31.24 -41.60 74.54
C ASN A 107 -31.48 -40.88 73.21
N GLU A 108 -31.79 -39.57 73.27
CA GLU A 108 -32.08 -38.76 72.09
C GLU A 108 -30.87 -38.62 71.15
N ILE A 109 -29.69 -38.32 71.70
CA ILE A 109 -28.47 -38.18 70.89
C ILE A 109 -28.06 -39.51 70.24
N SER A 110 -28.37 -40.64 70.88
CA SER A 110 -28.08 -41.97 70.35
C SER A 110 -28.98 -42.33 69.18
N GLU A 111 -30.27 -42.01 69.28
CA GLU A 111 -31.24 -42.23 68.21
C GLU A 111 -30.92 -41.36 66.98
N TRP A 112 -30.63 -40.08 67.23
CA TRP A 112 -30.17 -39.15 66.19
C TRP A 112 -28.90 -39.64 65.50
N PHE A 113 -27.87 -40.01 66.28
CA PHE A 113 -26.62 -40.52 65.75
C PHE A 113 -26.81 -41.84 64.98
N ALA A 114 -27.62 -42.77 65.47
CA ALA A 114 -27.90 -44.05 64.82
C ALA A 114 -28.60 -43.90 63.46
N THR A 115 -29.33 -42.79 63.27
CA THR A 115 -29.95 -42.44 61.99
C THR A 115 -28.90 -41.95 61.00
N LEU A 116 -28.05 -41.00 61.42
CA LEU A 116 -27.02 -40.40 60.58
C LEU A 116 -25.88 -41.37 60.25
N SER A 117 -25.47 -42.22 61.19
CA SER A 117 -24.35 -43.16 61.01
C SER A 117 -24.63 -44.23 59.95
N LYS A 118 -25.90 -44.46 59.59
CA LYS A 118 -26.30 -45.39 58.53
C LYS A 118 -26.16 -44.79 57.13
N ILE A 119 -26.04 -43.47 57.03
CA ILE A 119 -26.04 -42.73 55.78
C ILE A 119 -24.59 -42.39 55.42
N GLU A 120 -24.18 -42.85 54.24
CA GLU A 120 -22.83 -42.65 53.73
C GLU A 120 -22.64 -41.18 53.31
N GLY A 121 -21.59 -40.53 53.79
CA GLY A 121 -21.31 -39.11 53.53
C GLY A 121 -22.08 -38.11 54.41
N ALA A 122 -22.89 -38.58 55.38
CA ALA A 122 -23.58 -37.68 56.31
C ALA A 122 -22.60 -37.10 57.35
N GLU A 123 -22.47 -35.77 57.35
CA GLU A 123 -21.59 -35.04 58.25
C GLU A 123 -22.35 -34.47 59.44
N TRP A 124 -21.78 -34.61 60.64
CA TRP A 124 -22.43 -34.20 61.88
C TRP A 124 -21.46 -33.75 62.98
N LEU A 125 -21.98 -32.93 63.91
CA LEU A 125 -21.27 -32.37 65.05
C LEU A 125 -22.12 -32.40 66.33
N ILE A 126 -21.45 -32.66 67.46
CA ILE A 126 -22.04 -32.55 68.80
C ILE A 126 -21.42 -31.33 69.48
N VAL A 127 -22.25 -30.36 69.87
CA VAL A 127 -21.82 -29.10 70.50
C VAL A 127 -22.23 -29.12 71.96
N PHE A 128 -21.25 -29.08 72.85
CA PHE A 128 -21.47 -29.10 74.30
C PHE A 128 -21.09 -27.77 74.93
N ASP A 129 -22.08 -27.07 75.48
CA ASP A 129 -21.88 -25.90 76.34
C ASP A 129 -21.52 -26.35 77.76
N SER A 130 -20.27 -26.11 78.13
CA SER A 130 -19.71 -26.50 79.42
C SER A 130 -19.79 -25.41 80.48
N VAL A 131 -20.41 -24.25 80.22
CA VAL A 131 -20.52 -23.14 81.19
C VAL A 131 -21.20 -23.61 82.49
N LYS A 132 -22.40 -24.19 82.40
CA LYS A 132 -23.12 -24.74 83.58
C LYS A 132 -22.32 -25.87 84.24
N ALA A 133 -21.73 -26.76 83.46
CA ALA A 133 -20.92 -27.87 83.97
C ALA A 133 -19.66 -27.40 84.73
N ARG A 134 -19.09 -26.25 84.35
CA ARG A 134 -17.96 -25.60 85.04
C ARG A 134 -18.40 -24.98 86.36
N GLU A 135 -19.53 -24.29 86.39
CA GLU A 135 -20.13 -23.74 87.62
C GLU A 135 -20.34 -24.85 88.67
N HIS A 136 -20.78 -26.03 88.22
CA HIS A 136 -21.00 -27.20 89.08
C HIS A 136 -19.77 -28.11 89.29
N LYS A 137 -18.57 -27.73 88.83
CA LYS A 137 -17.32 -28.53 88.90
C LYS A 137 -17.40 -29.94 88.28
N ASN A 138 -18.36 -30.18 87.38
CA ASN A 138 -18.59 -31.46 86.72
C ASN A 138 -18.04 -31.54 85.29
N ARG A 139 -17.47 -30.44 84.77
CA ARG A 139 -16.96 -30.31 83.39
C ARG A 139 -16.11 -31.51 82.94
N GLY A 140 -15.08 -31.88 83.71
CA GLY A 140 -14.14 -32.96 83.37
C GLY A 140 -14.83 -34.32 83.22
N ALA A 141 -15.63 -34.70 84.22
CA ALA A 141 -16.37 -35.96 84.20
C ALA A 141 -17.42 -36.02 83.06
N LEU A 142 -18.06 -34.88 82.75
CA LEU A 142 -19.03 -34.78 81.65
C LEU A 142 -18.39 -34.92 80.28
N ILE A 143 -17.31 -34.17 79.99
CA ILE A 143 -16.65 -34.24 78.69
C ILE A 143 -16.02 -35.61 78.45
N GLU A 144 -15.43 -36.24 79.48
CA GLU A 144 -14.92 -37.61 79.38
C GLU A 144 -16.04 -38.60 79.14
N ARG A 145 -17.21 -38.41 79.78
CA ARG A 145 -18.35 -39.30 79.56
C ARG A 145 -18.90 -39.18 78.14
N ILE A 146 -19.09 -37.97 77.63
CA ILE A 146 -19.56 -37.73 76.25
C ILE A 146 -18.53 -38.31 75.26
N LYS A 147 -17.23 -38.04 75.45
CA LYS A 147 -16.17 -38.62 74.62
C LYS A 147 -16.11 -40.14 74.71
N SER A 148 -16.38 -40.74 75.87
CA SER A 148 -16.44 -42.20 76.05
C SER A 148 -17.60 -42.83 75.29
N ASP A 149 -18.79 -42.20 75.31
CA ASP A 149 -19.97 -42.67 74.57
C ASP A 149 -19.76 -42.62 73.04
N PHE A 150 -18.91 -41.70 72.56
CA PHE A 150 -18.56 -41.53 71.14
C PHE A 150 -17.05 -41.67 70.89
N ALA A 151 -16.40 -42.67 71.50
CA ALA A 151 -14.93 -42.80 71.52
C ALA A 151 -14.26 -42.83 70.13
N LYS A 152 -14.97 -43.30 69.10
CA LYS A 152 -14.49 -43.32 67.71
C LYS A 152 -14.57 -41.97 66.99
N PHE A 153 -15.29 -41.01 67.56
CA PHE A 153 -15.67 -39.74 66.92
C PHE A 153 -15.39 -38.53 67.84
N THR A 154 -14.37 -38.63 68.70
CA THR A 154 -14.03 -37.58 69.66
C THR A 154 -13.69 -36.24 69.01
N ASN A 155 -13.26 -36.25 67.75
CA ASN A 155 -13.01 -35.06 66.92
C ASN A 155 -14.29 -34.34 66.44
N ARG A 156 -15.47 -34.99 66.52
CA ARG A 156 -16.78 -34.40 66.18
C ARG A 156 -17.50 -33.79 67.38
N ILE A 157 -16.92 -33.90 68.58
CA ILE A 157 -17.43 -33.31 69.81
C ILE A 157 -16.71 -31.98 70.07
N VAL A 158 -17.45 -30.89 70.05
CA VAL A 158 -16.95 -29.52 70.25
C VAL A 158 -17.42 -29.00 71.60
N GLU A 159 -16.49 -28.70 72.50
CA GLU A 159 -16.78 -28.03 73.77
C GLU A 159 -16.74 -26.51 73.58
N ILE A 160 -17.84 -25.83 73.91
CA ILE A 160 -17.89 -24.39 74.11
C ILE A 160 -17.86 -24.17 75.62
N TYR A 161 -16.89 -23.41 76.11
CA TYR A 161 -16.96 -22.89 77.48
C TYR A 161 -16.79 -21.41 77.86
N ASP A 162 -16.50 -20.55 76.86
CA ASP A 162 -16.88 -19.17 76.86
C ASP A 162 -17.85 -18.97 75.69
N SER A 163 -19.08 -18.54 75.99
CA SER A 163 -20.06 -18.24 74.94
C SER A 163 -19.53 -17.15 74.00
N SER A 164 -18.63 -16.27 74.45
CA SER A 164 -17.98 -15.23 73.64
C SER A 164 -17.02 -15.78 72.57
N ASN A 165 -16.40 -16.95 72.79
CA ASN A 165 -15.38 -17.52 71.92
C ASN A 165 -15.77 -18.91 71.38
N VAL A 166 -16.27 -18.93 70.14
CA VAL A 166 -16.70 -20.15 69.43
C VAL A 166 -15.69 -20.63 68.37
N ALA A 167 -14.41 -20.28 68.48
CA ALA A 167 -13.38 -20.59 67.47
C ALA A 167 -13.25 -22.10 67.16
N ALA A 168 -13.35 -22.96 68.18
CA ALA A 168 -13.32 -24.40 67.96
C ALA A 168 -14.51 -24.90 67.14
N LEU A 169 -15.70 -24.32 67.36
CA LEU A 169 -16.90 -24.63 66.58
C LEU A 169 -16.79 -24.10 65.15
N GLN A 170 -16.24 -22.91 64.96
CA GLN A 170 -15.99 -22.32 63.63
C GLN A 170 -15.11 -23.25 62.78
N SER A 171 -13.94 -23.64 63.30
CA SER A 171 -13.01 -24.53 62.58
C SER A 171 -13.61 -25.91 62.33
N SER A 172 -14.34 -26.47 63.30
CA SER A 172 -14.96 -27.79 63.15
C SER A 172 -16.11 -27.77 62.15
N MET A 173 -16.98 -26.76 62.20
CA MET A 173 -18.05 -26.55 61.22
C MET A 173 -17.47 -26.40 59.82
N GLN A 174 -16.45 -25.54 59.66
CA GLN A 174 -15.79 -25.33 58.37
C GLN A 174 -15.28 -26.66 57.80
N SER A 175 -14.53 -27.44 58.58
CA SER A 175 -13.96 -28.71 58.10
C SER A 175 -15.03 -29.72 57.68
N HIS A 176 -16.07 -29.92 58.50
CA HIS A 176 -17.09 -30.94 58.22
C HIS A 176 -18.07 -30.50 57.14
N LEU A 177 -18.38 -29.20 57.04
CA LEU A 177 -19.16 -28.66 55.92
C LEU A 177 -18.43 -28.86 54.59
N LEU A 178 -17.12 -28.57 54.55
CA LEU A 178 -16.32 -28.78 53.34
C LEU A 178 -16.27 -30.26 52.92
N ASN A 179 -16.20 -31.19 53.88
CA ASN A 179 -16.30 -32.62 53.58
C ASN A 179 -17.68 -33.00 53.02
N SER A 180 -18.76 -32.48 53.59
CA SER A 180 -20.12 -32.74 53.10
C SER A 180 -20.31 -32.20 51.68
N LEU A 181 -19.85 -30.97 51.43
CA LEU A 181 -19.83 -30.37 50.10
C LEU A 181 -18.99 -31.20 49.12
N GLU A 182 -17.83 -31.70 49.56
CA GLU A 182 -16.98 -32.57 48.73
C GLU A 182 -17.72 -33.84 48.29
N HIS A 183 -18.40 -34.51 49.21
CA HIS A 183 -19.20 -35.70 48.91
C HIS A 183 -20.37 -35.40 47.97
N TYR A 184 -21.17 -34.37 48.29
CA TYR A 184 -22.34 -33.99 47.49
C TYR A 184 -21.96 -33.58 46.07
N VAL A 185 -21.03 -32.65 45.93
CA VAL A 185 -20.64 -32.13 44.61
C VAL A 185 -19.97 -33.21 43.77
N THR A 186 -19.15 -34.08 44.36
CA THR A 186 -18.54 -35.20 43.61
C THR A 186 -19.59 -36.20 43.12
N HIS A 187 -20.64 -36.46 43.91
CA HIS A 187 -21.75 -37.29 43.47
C HIS A 187 -22.48 -36.67 42.27
N GLU A 188 -22.86 -35.39 42.38
CA GLU A 188 -23.57 -34.67 41.32
C GLU A 188 -22.73 -34.54 40.03
N GLU A 189 -21.44 -34.19 40.14
CA GLU A 189 -20.52 -34.09 39.00
C GLU A 189 -20.36 -35.45 38.29
N ASN A 190 -20.22 -36.56 39.03
CA ASN A 190 -20.17 -37.89 38.43
C ASN A 190 -21.49 -38.28 37.75
N SER A 191 -22.64 -37.92 38.35
CA SER A 191 -23.97 -38.14 37.77
C SER A 191 -24.17 -37.36 36.48
N LEU A 192 -23.71 -36.10 36.44
CA LEU A 192 -23.76 -35.25 35.25
C LEU A 192 -22.81 -35.78 34.17
N ALA A 193 -21.56 -36.11 34.51
CA ALA A 193 -20.59 -36.65 33.56
C ALA A 193 -21.08 -37.94 32.89
N SER A 194 -21.59 -38.89 33.68
CA SER A 194 -22.11 -40.17 33.15
C SER A 194 -23.34 -40.01 32.26
N ARG A 195 -24.16 -38.97 32.49
CA ARG A 195 -25.28 -38.61 31.60
C ARG A 195 -24.82 -37.85 30.37
N ASN A 196 -23.85 -36.96 30.51
CA ASN A 196 -23.30 -36.20 29.39
C ASN A 196 -22.64 -37.13 28.37
N ASP A 197 -21.96 -38.20 28.81
CA ASP A 197 -21.39 -39.24 27.92
C ASP A 197 -22.44 -39.92 27.03
N GLN A 198 -23.73 -39.80 27.36
CA GLN A 198 -24.86 -40.37 26.63
C GLN A 198 -25.52 -39.35 25.68
N TYR A 199 -24.91 -38.18 25.42
CA TYR A 199 -25.52 -37.12 24.58
C TYR A 199 -25.91 -37.57 23.17
N SER A 200 -25.28 -38.65 22.66
CA SER A 200 -25.59 -39.25 21.36
C SER A 200 -26.79 -40.19 21.37
N ASP A 201 -27.29 -40.61 22.54
CA ASP A 201 -28.49 -41.43 22.66
C ASP A 201 -29.76 -40.58 22.43
N SER A 202 -30.65 -41.07 21.58
CA SER A 202 -31.99 -40.52 21.37
C SER A 202 -32.85 -40.38 22.64
N ASN A 203 -32.58 -41.18 23.69
CA ASN A 203 -33.27 -41.12 24.98
C ASN A 203 -32.67 -40.10 25.96
N PHE A 204 -31.51 -39.53 25.64
CA PHE A 204 -30.89 -38.51 26.48
C PHE A 204 -31.81 -37.30 26.59
N ASP A 205 -32.20 -36.92 27.81
CA ASP A 205 -33.03 -35.77 28.07
C ASP A 205 -32.17 -34.57 28.52
N PHE A 206 -31.87 -33.69 27.56
CA PHE A 206 -31.08 -32.49 27.81
C PHE A 206 -31.77 -31.54 28.80
N ILE A 207 -33.12 -31.52 28.87
CA ILE A 207 -33.84 -30.62 29.79
C ILE A 207 -33.59 -31.04 31.24
N THR A 208 -33.64 -32.34 31.52
CA THR A 208 -33.30 -32.89 32.84
C THR A 208 -31.82 -32.68 33.18
N PHE A 209 -30.91 -32.91 32.23
CA PHE A 209 -29.49 -32.61 32.39
C PHE A 209 -29.24 -31.14 32.76
N CYS A 210 -29.86 -30.22 32.01
CA CYS A 210 -29.80 -28.78 32.25
C CYS A 210 -30.34 -28.41 33.64
N ARG A 211 -31.46 -28.99 34.06
CA ARG A 211 -32.06 -28.75 35.39
C ARG A 211 -31.11 -29.13 36.53
N ASP A 212 -30.42 -30.26 36.40
CA ASP A 212 -29.50 -30.76 37.43
C ASP A 212 -28.21 -29.93 37.47
N GLN A 213 -27.65 -29.57 36.31
CA GLN A 213 -26.49 -28.68 36.24
C GLN A 213 -26.81 -27.27 36.75
N MET A 214 -28.01 -26.74 36.46
CA MET A 214 -28.47 -25.47 37.04
C MET A 214 -28.64 -25.59 38.56
N SER A 215 -29.14 -26.71 39.09
CA SER A 215 -29.20 -26.95 40.54
C SER A 215 -27.82 -26.91 41.21
N LEU A 216 -26.83 -27.56 40.60
CA LEU A 216 -25.43 -27.51 41.05
C LEU A 216 -24.85 -26.09 40.97
N SER A 217 -25.15 -25.36 39.90
CA SER A 217 -24.75 -23.96 39.72
C SER A 217 -25.30 -23.05 40.84
N ARG A 218 -26.53 -23.29 41.31
CA ARG A 218 -27.14 -22.54 42.42
C ARG A 218 -26.47 -22.83 43.76
N LEU A 219 -25.94 -24.04 43.98
CA LEU A 219 -25.10 -24.33 45.15
C LEU A 219 -23.81 -23.48 45.11
N TYR A 220 -23.10 -23.48 43.98
CA TYR A 220 -21.91 -22.64 43.80
C TYR A 220 -22.23 -21.14 43.94
N GLN A 221 -23.36 -20.67 43.41
CA GLN A 221 -23.84 -19.30 43.58
C GLN A 221 -24.11 -18.97 45.06
N SER A 222 -24.69 -19.91 45.81
CA SER A 222 -24.95 -19.77 47.26
C SER A 222 -23.67 -19.68 48.07
N LEU A 223 -22.60 -20.35 47.61
CA LEU A 223 -21.24 -20.23 48.13
C LEU A 223 -20.50 -18.96 47.66
N GLY A 224 -21.13 -18.10 46.85
CA GLY A 224 -20.50 -16.91 46.28
C GLY A 224 -19.46 -17.19 45.18
N LEU A 225 -19.43 -18.40 44.64
CA LEU A 225 -18.48 -18.87 43.61
C LEU A 225 -19.02 -18.56 42.19
N TYR A 226 -19.16 -17.28 41.88
CA TYR A 226 -19.75 -16.82 40.62
C TYR A 226 -18.91 -17.16 39.37
N GLU A 227 -17.58 -17.20 39.50
CA GLU A 227 -16.70 -17.59 38.38
C GLU A 227 -16.91 -19.07 38.01
N GLN A 228 -17.07 -19.95 39.01
CA GLN A 228 -17.39 -21.36 38.78
C GLN A 228 -18.81 -21.53 38.23
N THR A 229 -19.76 -20.73 38.73
CA THR A 229 -21.14 -20.72 38.23
C THR A 229 -21.16 -20.33 36.75
N LEU A 230 -20.43 -19.28 36.36
CA LEU A 230 -20.30 -18.87 34.96
C LEU A 230 -19.69 -19.97 34.10
N ALA A 231 -18.61 -20.62 34.56
CA ALA A 231 -17.99 -21.73 33.84
C ALA A 231 -18.95 -22.90 33.58
N LEU A 232 -19.81 -23.23 34.56
CA LEU A 232 -20.85 -24.25 34.38
C LEU A 232 -21.90 -23.84 33.33
N PHE A 233 -22.25 -22.57 33.22
CA PHE A 233 -23.16 -22.12 32.16
C PHE A 233 -22.49 -22.08 30.78
N ASP A 234 -21.19 -21.76 30.71
CA ASP A 234 -20.41 -21.85 29.48
C ASP A 234 -20.29 -23.30 28.99
N GLU A 235 -20.07 -24.25 29.91
CA GLU A 235 -20.09 -25.69 29.60
C GLU A 235 -21.49 -26.15 29.15
N LEU A 236 -22.55 -25.70 29.82
CA LEU A 236 -23.92 -26.04 29.46
C LEU A 236 -24.29 -25.55 28.05
N ASP A 237 -23.88 -24.33 27.69
CA ASP A 237 -24.09 -23.77 26.34
C ASP A 237 -23.29 -24.55 25.27
N ALA A 238 -22.04 -24.91 25.58
CA ALA A 238 -21.20 -25.72 24.72
C ALA A 238 -21.78 -27.12 24.51
N THR A 239 -22.23 -27.79 25.58
CA THR A 239 -22.87 -29.10 25.49
C THR A 239 -24.14 -29.03 24.65
N LEU A 240 -24.99 -28.01 24.82
CA LEU A 240 -26.17 -27.83 23.97
C LEU A 240 -25.77 -27.66 22.50
N SER A 241 -24.73 -26.87 22.20
CA SER A 241 -24.22 -26.69 20.84
C SER A 241 -23.65 -27.98 20.24
N LEU A 242 -22.96 -28.79 21.03
CA LEU A 242 -22.48 -30.11 20.62
C LEU A 242 -23.65 -31.06 20.32
N THR A 243 -24.68 -31.07 21.17
CA THR A 243 -25.90 -31.86 20.92
C THR A 243 -26.58 -31.42 19.63
N VAL A 244 -26.77 -30.12 19.41
CA VAL A 244 -27.34 -29.58 18.16
C VAL A 244 -26.51 -29.98 16.94
N LEU A 245 -25.18 -29.84 17.01
CA LEU A 245 -24.29 -30.20 15.92
C LEU A 245 -24.35 -31.70 15.59
N TYR A 246 -24.36 -32.58 16.60
CA TYR A 246 -24.48 -34.02 16.40
C TYR A 246 -25.75 -34.40 15.64
N HIS A 247 -26.89 -33.82 16.03
CA HIS A 247 -28.18 -34.05 15.36
C HIS A 247 -28.32 -33.33 14.01
N SER A 248 -27.37 -32.47 13.63
CA SER A 248 -27.34 -31.87 12.28
C SER A 248 -26.80 -32.81 11.21
N SER A 249 -25.92 -33.74 11.58
CA SER A 249 -25.14 -34.57 10.64
C SER A 249 -25.55 -36.04 10.61
N GLU A 250 -26.01 -36.64 11.72
CA GLU A 250 -26.05 -38.11 11.85
C GLU A 250 -27.33 -38.73 12.44
N GLY A 251 -28.29 -37.97 12.98
CA GLY A 251 -29.36 -38.57 13.81
C GLY A 251 -30.79 -38.03 13.63
N PRO A 252 -31.82 -38.82 14.01
CA PRO A 252 -33.18 -38.31 14.18
C PRO A 252 -33.21 -37.24 15.28
N VAL A 253 -34.21 -36.37 15.22
CA VAL A 253 -34.35 -35.29 16.20
C VAL A 253 -34.58 -35.87 17.60
N PRO A 254 -33.85 -35.42 18.64
CA PRO A 254 -33.90 -36.05 19.95
C PRO A 254 -35.28 -35.92 20.61
N LYS A 255 -35.65 -36.92 21.43
CA LYS A 255 -37.01 -37.06 21.96
C LYS A 255 -37.47 -35.89 22.83
N TRP A 256 -36.55 -35.31 23.60
CA TRP A 256 -36.83 -34.12 24.42
C TRP A 256 -37.24 -32.90 23.57
N LEU A 257 -36.71 -32.81 22.35
CA LEU A 257 -37.06 -31.79 21.37
C LEU A 257 -38.27 -32.21 20.50
N ALA A 258 -38.46 -33.51 20.25
CA ALA A 258 -39.54 -34.05 19.42
C ALA A 258 -40.95 -33.93 20.04
N SER A 259 -41.07 -33.46 21.29
CA SER A 259 -42.38 -33.10 21.86
C SER A 259 -43.04 -32.02 20.99
N SER A 260 -44.30 -32.23 20.57
CA SER A 260 -44.92 -31.42 19.50
C SER A 260 -44.97 -29.91 19.80
N LYS A 261 -44.84 -29.51 21.08
CA LYS A 261 -44.79 -28.11 21.54
C LYS A 261 -43.41 -27.46 21.44
N CYS A 262 -42.34 -28.23 21.36
CA CYS A 262 -40.98 -27.71 21.18
C CYS A 262 -40.65 -27.48 19.69
N PHE A 263 -41.35 -28.19 18.79
CA PHE A 263 -41.28 -28.05 17.33
C PHE A 263 -42.25 -27.01 16.73
N THR A 264 -43.34 -26.65 17.41
CA THR A 264 -44.40 -25.81 16.84
C THR A 264 -44.44 -24.42 17.49
N SER A 265 -43.98 -23.44 16.73
CA SER A 265 -44.10 -21.99 16.96
C SER A 265 -43.51 -21.45 18.27
N LEU A 266 -43.07 -20.20 18.22
CA LEU A 266 -42.49 -19.46 19.34
C LEU A 266 -43.25 -19.63 20.67
N SER A 267 -42.52 -19.38 21.76
CA SER A 267 -43.02 -19.34 23.13
C SER A 267 -44.41 -18.75 23.28
N SER A 268 -45.14 -19.12 24.33
CA SER A 268 -46.47 -18.56 24.62
C SER A 268 -46.47 -17.07 25.01
N GLY A 269 -45.31 -16.43 25.09
CA GLY A 269 -45.13 -14.98 25.22
C GLY A 269 -43.68 -14.60 24.93
N CYS A 270 -43.42 -13.36 24.53
CA CYS A 270 -42.06 -12.90 24.15
C CYS A 270 -41.03 -13.17 25.27
N PRO A 271 -39.96 -13.94 24.99
CA PRO A 271 -38.90 -14.18 25.97
C PRO A 271 -38.10 -12.89 26.14
N LEU A 272 -38.31 -12.21 27.27
CA LEU A 272 -37.60 -10.99 27.65
C LEU A 272 -36.50 -11.31 28.66
N PHE A 273 -35.39 -10.57 28.61
CA PHE A 273 -34.22 -10.82 29.46
C PHE A 273 -34.60 -10.93 30.95
N VAL A 274 -35.42 -9.98 31.42
CA VAL A 274 -35.83 -9.87 32.83
C VAL A 274 -36.73 -11.03 33.26
N ALA A 275 -37.65 -11.49 32.40
CA ALA A 275 -38.49 -12.66 32.70
C ALA A 275 -37.63 -13.91 32.84
N VAL A 276 -36.73 -14.11 31.87
CA VAL A 276 -35.89 -15.29 31.77
C VAL A 276 -34.88 -15.36 32.92
N LEU A 277 -34.40 -14.21 33.40
CA LEU A 277 -33.51 -14.11 34.55
C LEU A 277 -34.15 -14.56 35.87
N LYS A 278 -35.48 -14.55 35.99
CA LYS A 278 -36.20 -15.06 37.18
C LYS A 278 -36.33 -16.58 37.20
N CYS A 279 -36.14 -17.25 36.08
CA CYS A 279 -36.32 -18.70 35.99
C CYS A 279 -35.17 -19.42 36.70
N ASP A 280 -35.48 -20.30 37.65
CA ASP A 280 -34.46 -21.10 38.34
C ASP A 280 -34.07 -22.35 37.57
N ALA A 281 -34.98 -22.91 36.79
CA ALA A 281 -34.79 -24.13 36.02
C ALA A 281 -35.60 -24.08 34.71
N PRO A 282 -35.24 -24.89 33.71
CA PRO A 282 -36.07 -25.08 32.53
C PRO A 282 -37.37 -25.82 32.91
N TRP A 283 -38.49 -25.32 32.36
CA TRP A 283 -39.80 -25.96 32.48
C TRP A 283 -40.04 -27.01 31.39
N ASP A 284 -41.07 -27.82 31.58
CA ASP A 284 -41.42 -28.87 30.63
C ASP A 284 -41.98 -28.26 29.33
N ASN A 285 -41.48 -28.72 28.17
CA ASN A 285 -41.75 -28.17 26.83
C ASN A 285 -41.17 -26.77 26.58
N ILE A 286 -40.08 -26.39 27.24
CA ILE A 286 -39.32 -25.18 26.91
C ILE A 286 -38.81 -25.21 25.46
N THR A 287 -38.90 -24.09 24.75
CA THR A 287 -38.39 -23.99 23.38
C THR A 287 -36.86 -23.87 23.37
N ILE A 288 -36.22 -24.24 22.25
CA ILE A 288 -34.76 -24.09 22.09
C ILE A 288 -34.29 -22.62 22.27
N LEU A 289 -35.13 -21.67 21.85
CA LEU A 289 -34.88 -20.23 22.00
C LEU A 289 -34.90 -19.82 23.48
N GLU A 290 -35.93 -20.22 24.23
CA GLU A 290 -36.04 -19.93 25.66
C GLU A 290 -34.91 -20.61 26.45
N LEU A 291 -34.55 -21.85 26.11
CA LEU A 291 -33.48 -22.59 26.75
C LEU A 291 -32.12 -21.88 26.61
N ARG A 292 -31.75 -21.52 25.37
CA ARG A 292 -30.53 -20.73 25.08
C ARG A 292 -30.55 -19.39 25.80
N TYR A 293 -31.72 -18.76 25.86
CA TYR A 293 -31.84 -17.45 26.49
C TYR A 293 -31.77 -17.52 28.02
N ILE A 294 -32.26 -18.60 28.66
CA ILE A 294 -32.04 -18.86 30.10
C ILE A 294 -30.55 -18.98 30.39
N ILE A 295 -29.81 -19.72 29.57
CA ILE A 295 -28.35 -19.88 29.72
C ILE A 295 -27.67 -18.51 29.62
N LEU A 296 -27.98 -17.73 28.58
CA LEU A 296 -27.45 -16.37 28.41
C LEU A 296 -27.78 -15.47 29.61
N ALA A 297 -29.02 -15.50 30.10
CA ALA A 297 -29.44 -14.67 31.22
C ALA A 297 -28.60 -14.95 32.47
N HIS A 298 -28.30 -16.22 32.74
CA HIS A 298 -27.45 -16.62 33.85
C HIS A 298 -25.97 -16.29 33.61
N GLN A 299 -25.46 -16.40 32.38
CA GLN A 299 -24.10 -15.94 32.03
C GLN A 299 -23.96 -14.44 32.30
N ILE A 300 -24.91 -13.63 31.84
CA ILE A 300 -24.91 -12.17 32.06
C ILE A 300 -25.04 -11.87 33.55
N LEU A 301 -25.97 -12.50 34.28
CA LEU A 301 -26.16 -12.28 35.72
C LEU A 301 -24.88 -12.56 36.52
N ASN A 302 -24.24 -13.72 36.30
CA ASN A 302 -23.00 -14.08 36.99
C ASN A 302 -21.86 -13.14 36.62
N THR A 303 -21.78 -12.71 35.35
CA THR A 303 -20.79 -11.71 34.93
C THR A 303 -21.03 -10.36 35.63
N ILE A 304 -22.28 -9.93 35.81
CA ILE A 304 -22.61 -8.72 36.59
C ILE A 304 -22.16 -8.87 38.04
N GLN A 305 -22.39 -10.03 38.67
CA GLN A 305 -21.96 -10.30 40.05
C GLN A 305 -20.44 -10.23 40.21
N ILE A 306 -19.69 -10.82 39.26
CA ILE A 306 -18.23 -10.73 39.20
C ILE A 306 -17.78 -9.27 39.03
N TYR A 307 -18.43 -8.53 38.13
CA TYR A 307 -18.17 -7.10 37.93
C TYR A 307 -18.37 -6.29 39.22
N VAL A 308 -19.49 -6.46 39.91
CA VAL A 308 -19.79 -5.76 41.17
C VAL A 308 -18.76 -6.11 42.25
N GLY A 309 -18.41 -7.40 42.39
CA GLY A 309 -17.38 -7.85 43.34
C GLY A 309 -15.99 -7.26 43.04
N ARG A 310 -15.62 -7.14 41.76
CA ARG A 310 -14.36 -6.48 41.34
C ARG A 310 -14.42 -4.97 41.56
N LEU A 311 -15.55 -4.33 41.28
CA LEU A 311 -15.74 -2.88 41.46
C LEU A 311 -15.58 -2.48 42.93
N GLN A 312 -16.15 -3.25 43.86
CA GLN A 312 -15.99 -3.03 45.31
C GLN A 312 -14.53 -3.12 45.79
N ARG A 313 -13.68 -3.92 45.11
CA ARG A 313 -12.24 -4.02 45.43
C ARG A 313 -11.43 -2.88 44.82
N VAL A 314 -11.89 -2.32 43.71
CA VAL A 314 -11.19 -1.29 42.92
C VAL A 314 -11.54 0.13 43.37
N SER A 315 -12.67 0.35 44.07
CA SER A 315 -13.05 1.68 44.61
C SER A 315 -12.04 2.30 45.60
N THR A 316 -10.95 1.60 45.93
CA THR A 316 -9.80 2.11 46.68
C THR A 316 -8.64 2.62 45.81
N THR A 317 -8.67 2.44 44.48
CA THR A 317 -7.56 2.73 43.55
C THR A 317 -8.00 3.38 42.22
N GLY A 318 -8.17 4.71 42.21
CA GLY A 318 -8.20 5.61 41.04
C GLY A 318 -9.29 5.42 39.96
N ASP A 319 -9.65 6.49 39.24
CA ASP A 319 -10.78 6.47 38.28
C ASP A 319 -10.52 5.62 37.02
N ASN A 320 -9.28 5.52 36.54
CA ASN A 320 -8.94 4.81 35.30
C ASN A 320 -9.17 3.29 35.35
N SER A 321 -9.01 2.67 36.52
CA SER A 321 -9.22 1.23 36.72
C SER A 321 -10.71 0.87 36.60
N SER A 322 -11.60 1.74 37.11
CA SER A 322 -13.05 1.58 37.04
C SER A 322 -13.58 1.62 35.60
N GLN A 323 -13.03 2.49 34.76
CA GLN A 323 -13.43 2.65 33.36
C GLN A 323 -12.98 1.46 32.51
N ASN A 324 -11.79 0.92 32.77
CA ASN A 324 -11.32 -0.30 32.12
C ASN A 324 -12.23 -1.49 32.47
N LEU A 325 -12.60 -1.64 33.74
CA LEU A 325 -13.49 -2.72 34.19
C LEU A 325 -14.89 -2.63 33.55
N LYS A 326 -15.46 -1.43 33.43
CA LYS A 326 -16.72 -1.19 32.70
C LYS A 326 -16.62 -1.61 31.23
N THR A 327 -15.50 -1.28 30.59
CA THR A 327 -15.24 -1.61 29.19
C THR A 327 -15.09 -3.12 28.98
N GLU A 328 -14.33 -3.81 29.84
CA GLU A 328 -14.19 -5.27 29.78
C GLU A 328 -15.54 -5.97 29.97
N PHE A 329 -16.34 -5.53 30.94
CA PHE A 329 -17.65 -6.12 31.16
C PHE A 329 -18.60 -5.91 29.97
N ALA A 330 -18.62 -4.71 29.38
CA ALA A 330 -19.41 -4.45 28.18
C ALA A 330 -19.00 -5.34 26.99
N VAL A 331 -17.69 -5.59 26.80
CA VAL A 331 -17.19 -6.52 25.78
C VAL A 331 -17.72 -7.95 26.04
N THR A 332 -17.65 -8.41 27.28
CA THR A 332 -18.12 -9.76 27.66
C THR A 332 -19.62 -9.93 27.45
N LEU A 333 -20.43 -8.93 27.86
CA LEU A 333 -21.88 -8.94 27.65
C LEU A 333 -22.25 -9.01 26.16
N LEU A 334 -21.59 -8.20 25.33
CA LEU A 334 -21.82 -8.19 23.88
C LEU A 334 -21.38 -9.51 23.24
N ARG A 335 -20.30 -10.13 23.75
CA ARG A 335 -19.80 -11.41 23.26
C ARG A 335 -20.81 -12.54 23.51
N TYR A 336 -21.26 -12.69 24.75
CA TYR A 336 -22.25 -13.70 25.08
C TYR A 336 -23.56 -13.48 24.32
N SER A 337 -24.01 -12.22 24.22
CA SER A 337 -25.25 -11.90 23.49
C SER A 337 -25.15 -12.27 22.00
N LEU A 338 -24.07 -11.90 21.32
CA LEU A 338 -23.89 -12.28 19.91
C LEU A 338 -23.74 -13.81 19.74
N HIS A 339 -23.02 -14.47 20.65
CA HIS A 339 -22.88 -15.93 20.62
C HIS A 339 -24.23 -16.63 20.73
N CYS A 340 -25.05 -16.23 21.72
CA CYS A 340 -26.40 -16.78 21.91
C CYS A 340 -27.28 -16.58 20.68
N LEU A 341 -27.26 -15.39 20.08
CA LEU A 341 -28.03 -15.10 18.86
C LEU A 341 -27.62 -16.02 17.69
N ASN A 342 -26.32 -16.17 17.46
CA ASN A 342 -25.80 -17.06 16.42
C ASN A 342 -26.13 -18.53 16.71
N ALA A 343 -25.95 -18.98 17.95
CA ALA A 343 -26.26 -20.36 18.36
C ALA A 343 -27.76 -20.68 18.21
N ILE A 344 -28.65 -19.71 18.45
CA ILE A 344 -30.08 -19.84 18.17
C ILE A 344 -30.32 -19.97 16.67
N PHE A 345 -29.70 -19.13 15.83
CA PHE A 345 -29.83 -19.25 14.37
C PHE A 345 -29.35 -20.61 13.85
N GLU A 346 -28.19 -21.09 14.32
CA GLU A 346 -27.68 -22.41 13.99
C GLU A 346 -28.66 -23.52 14.41
N SER A 347 -29.16 -23.46 15.65
CA SER A 347 -30.13 -24.45 16.17
C SER A 347 -31.43 -24.45 15.35
N MET A 348 -31.93 -23.28 14.99
CA MET A 348 -33.15 -23.13 14.17
C MET A 348 -32.96 -23.72 12.76
N VAL A 349 -31.80 -23.47 12.13
CA VAL A 349 -31.47 -24.06 10.82
C VAL A 349 -31.39 -25.57 10.89
N VAL A 350 -30.69 -26.12 11.89
CA VAL A 350 -30.52 -27.56 12.08
C VAL A 350 -31.86 -28.27 12.27
N PHE A 351 -32.74 -27.72 13.11
CA PHE A 351 -34.05 -28.30 13.39
C PHE A 351 -35.15 -27.89 12.40
N LYS A 352 -34.81 -27.15 11.32
CA LYS A 352 -35.73 -26.69 10.28
C LYS A 352 -36.91 -25.86 10.83
N ILE A 353 -36.65 -25.07 11.88
CA ILE A 353 -37.63 -24.14 12.46
C ILE A 353 -37.63 -22.85 11.62
N PRO A 354 -38.79 -22.29 11.22
CA PRO A 354 -38.84 -21.13 10.35
C PRO A 354 -38.29 -19.86 11.04
N LEU A 355 -37.15 -19.37 10.55
CA LEU A 355 -36.52 -18.12 11.01
C LEU A 355 -37.32 -16.86 10.62
N ASP A 356 -38.08 -16.92 9.53
CA ASP A 356 -38.81 -15.78 8.98
C ASP A 356 -40.24 -15.62 9.54
N CYS A 357 -40.51 -16.11 10.75
CA CYS A 357 -41.77 -15.80 11.42
C CYS A 357 -41.70 -14.42 12.10
N ASP A 358 -42.83 -13.71 12.13
CA ASP A 358 -42.88 -12.32 12.55
C ASP A 358 -42.56 -12.17 14.04
N GLU A 359 -43.02 -13.11 14.87
CA GLU A 359 -42.69 -13.15 16.30
C GLU A 359 -41.17 -13.29 16.54
N MET A 360 -40.45 -14.05 15.69
CA MET A 360 -39.00 -14.21 15.81
C MET A 360 -38.27 -12.93 15.45
N GLN A 361 -38.68 -12.27 14.37
CA GLN A 361 -38.09 -10.97 14.01
C GLN A 361 -38.36 -9.92 15.10
N CYS A 362 -39.56 -9.92 15.70
CA CYS A 362 -39.88 -9.06 16.84
C CYS A 362 -39.02 -9.39 18.08
N TRP A 363 -38.75 -10.67 18.34
CA TRP A 363 -37.83 -11.08 19.40
C TRP A 363 -36.39 -10.63 19.15
N ILE A 364 -35.86 -10.78 17.93
CA ILE A 364 -34.50 -10.33 17.58
C ILE A 364 -34.35 -8.82 17.85
N VAL A 365 -35.35 -8.03 17.45
CA VAL A 365 -35.37 -6.59 17.73
C VAL A 365 -35.36 -6.34 19.24
N SER A 366 -36.21 -7.04 19.99
CA SER A 366 -36.30 -6.90 21.45
C SER A 366 -34.98 -7.27 22.14
N PHE A 367 -34.40 -8.40 21.75
CA PHE A 367 -33.13 -8.93 22.24
C PHE A 367 -31.98 -7.94 22.00
N CYS A 368 -31.81 -7.47 20.76
CA CYS A 368 -30.76 -6.52 20.42
C CYS A 368 -30.92 -5.20 21.16
N LEU A 369 -32.15 -4.72 21.37
CA LEU A 369 -32.42 -3.51 22.15
C LEU A 369 -32.07 -3.69 23.63
N GLU A 370 -32.50 -4.78 24.28
CA GLU A 370 -32.15 -5.07 25.67
C GLU A 370 -30.64 -5.19 25.86
N THR A 371 -29.95 -5.93 24.98
CA THR A 371 -28.47 -6.06 25.01
C THR A 371 -27.77 -4.70 24.87
N MET A 372 -28.20 -3.87 23.91
CA MET A 372 -27.56 -2.57 23.67
C MET A 372 -27.83 -1.58 24.80
N GLN A 373 -29.02 -1.62 25.41
CA GLN A 373 -29.31 -0.82 26.59
C GLN A 373 -28.45 -1.26 27.79
N LEU A 374 -28.32 -2.57 28.05
CA LEU A 374 -27.45 -3.10 29.09
C LEU A 374 -25.99 -2.66 28.88
N ALA A 375 -25.48 -2.73 27.66
CA ALA A 375 -24.13 -2.26 27.32
C ALA A 375 -23.97 -0.74 27.54
N SER A 376 -24.97 0.05 27.15
CA SER A 376 -24.94 1.52 27.27
C SER A 376 -24.93 2.03 28.71
N MET A 377 -25.43 1.25 29.68
CA MET A 377 -25.35 1.60 31.11
C MET A 377 -23.91 1.56 31.65
N LEU A 378 -23.00 0.87 30.96
CA LEU A 378 -21.61 0.71 31.39
C LEU A 378 -20.70 1.75 30.76
N THR A 379 -20.80 1.94 29.44
CA THR A 379 -19.93 2.82 28.67
C THR A 379 -20.57 3.19 27.35
N GLU A 380 -20.12 4.29 26.74
CA GLU A 380 -20.52 4.60 25.37
C GLU A 380 -19.93 3.59 24.39
N ILE A 381 -20.81 3.02 23.58
CA ILE A 381 -20.49 1.88 22.72
C ILE A 381 -19.47 2.25 21.64
N THR A 382 -19.44 3.52 21.21
CA THR A 382 -18.47 4.09 20.25
C THR A 382 -17.02 4.02 20.75
N HIS A 383 -16.79 3.96 22.07
CA HIS A 383 -15.45 3.91 22.65
C HIS A 383 -14.87 2.48 22.71
N ILE A 384 -15.69 1.44 22.55
CA ILE A 384 -15.27 0.04 22.72
C ILE A 384 -14.70 -0.54 21.40
N LYS A 385 -13.52 -0.10 20.97
CA LYS A 385 -12.89 -0.61 19.73
C LYS A 385 -12.73 -2.14 19.71
N ARG A 386 -12.45 -2.76 20.86
CA ARG A 386 -12.30 -4.22 21.00
C ARG A 386 -13.61 -5.01 20.76
N ALA A 387 -14.77 -4.35 20.90
CA ALA A 387 -16.09 -4.94 20.66
C ALA A 387 -16.72 -4.47 19.34
N ALA A 388 -15.95 -3.88 18.43
CA ALA A 388 -16.45 -3.37 17.15
C ALA A 388 -17.24 -4.45 16.38
N HIS A 389 -16.65 -5.62 16.16
CA HIS A 389 -17.33 -6.74 15.49
C HIS A 389 -18.62 -7.15 16.23
N LEU A 390 -18.56 -7.29 17.56
CA LEU A 390 -19.70 -7.75 18.36
C LEU A 390 -20.90 -6.80 18.23
N THR A 391 -20.62 -5.50 18.36
CA THR A 391 -21.62 -4.45 18.30
C THR A 391 -22.18 -4.29 16.89
N CYS A 392 -21.31 -4.26 15.87
CA CYS A 392 -21.71 -4.13 14.47
C CYS A 392 -22.62 -5.29 14.05
N SER A 393 -22.29 -6.52 14.42
CA SER A 393 -23.11 -7.69 14.08
C SER A 393 -24.49 -7.67 14.75
N LEU A 394 -24.59 -7.28 16.03
CA LEU A 394 -25.88 -7.12 16.71
C LEU A 394 -26.73 -6.00 16.07
N LYS A 395 -26.10 -4.87 15.71
CA LYS A 395 -26.77 -3.76 15.01
C LYS A 395 -27.26 -4.17 13.63
N LEU A 396 -26.50 -4.98 12.91
CA LEU A 396 -26.90 -5.54 11.61
C LEU A 396 -28.09 -6.49 11.75
N ALA A 397 -28.04 -7.42 12.71
CA ALA A 397 -29.15 -8.34 12.99
C ALA A 397 -30.44 -7.58 13.32
N ASN A 398 -30.34 -6.52 14.13
CA ASN A 398 -31.47 -5.65 14.44
C ASN A 398 -32.05 -4.97 13.19
N CYS A 399 -31.20 -4.35 12.36
CA CYS A 399 -31.64 -3.69 11.13
C CYS A 399 -32.32 -4.69 10.18
N GLN A 400 -31.72 -5.86 9.96
CA GLN A 400 -32.27 -6.91 9.10
C GLN A 400 -33.64 -7.40 9.62
N ALA A 401 -33.78 -7.59 10.93
CA ALA A 401 -35.05 -8.03 11.52
C ALA A 401 -36.16 -6.98 11.34
N MET A 402 -35.83 -5.70 11.53
CA MET A 402 -36.79 -4.62 11.26
C MET A 402 -37.15 -4.50 9.78
N SER A 403 -36.18 -4.64 8.87
CA SER A 403 -36.42 -4.66 7.42
C SER A 403 -37.39 -5.78 7.03
N ARG A 404 -37.21 -7.00 7.57
CA ARG A 404 -38.10 -8.14 7.31
C ARG A 404 -39.53 -7.92 7.84
N LEU A 405 -39.67 -7.37 9.05
CA LEU A 405 -40.98 -7.00 9.60
C LEU A 405 -41.68 -5.96 8.72
N ASN A 406 -40.93 -5.00 8.19
CA ASN A 406 -41.49 -3.98 7.30
C ASN A 406 -41.97 -4.56 5.96
N GLU A 407 -41.19 -5.44 5.32
CA GLU A 407 -41.57 -6.07 4.05
C GLU A 407 -42.93 -6.79 4.14
N ARG A 408 -43.21 -7.36 5.33
CA ARG A 408 -44.46 -8.07 5.63
C ARG A 408 -45.47 -7.24 6.41
N TRP A 409 -45.27 -5.92 6.54
CA TRP A 409 -46.08 -5.06 7.41
C TRP A 409 -47.59 -5.24 7.26
N ASN A 410 -48.07 -5.34 6.02
CA ASN A 410 -49.50 -5.47 5.70
C ASN A 410 -50.05 -6.90 5.90
N SER A 411 -49.18 -7.91 5.94
CA SER A 411 -49.55 -9.33 6.15
C SER A 411 -49.43 -9.78 7.61
N VAL A 412 -48.73 -9.01 8.43
CA VAL A 412 -48.49 -9.31 9.85
C VAL A 412 -49.74 -9.01 10.68
N ASP A 413 -50.13 -9.95 11.55
CA ASP A 413 -51.13 -9.70 12.59
C ASP A 413 -50.51 -8.99 13.78
N TRP A 414 -50.42 -7.66 13.69
CA TRP A 414 -49.84 -6.81 14.75
C TRP A 414 -50.59 -6.92 16.09
N LYS A 415 -51.89 -7.26 16.09
CA LYS A 415 -52.64 -7.47 17.34
C LYS A 415 -52.18 -8.75 18.03
N LYS A 416 -51.94 -9.81 17.27
CA LYS A 416 -51.37 -11.06 17.79
C LYS A 416 -49.96 -10.85 18.33
N ILE A 417 -49.09 -10.13 17.62
CA ILE A 417 -47.72 -9.84 18.08
C ILE A 417 -47.73 -8.97 19.33
N ALA A 418 -48.54 -7.90 19.35
CA ALA A 418 -48.65 -7.03 20.51
C ALA A 418 -49.15 -7.81 21.74
N LYS A 419 -50.15 -8.68 21.56
CA LYS A 419 -50.63 -9.57 22.64
C LYS A 419 -49.53 -10.53 23.10
N TRP A 420 -48.81 -11.17 22.18
CA TRP A 420 -47.72 -12.07 22.50
C TRP A 420 -46.57 -11.38 23.25
N PHE A 421 -46.28 -10.12 22.90
CA PHE A 421 -45.30 -9.30 23.60
C PHE A 421 -45.77 -8.94 25.02
N GLU A 422 -47.03 -8.48 25.17
CA GLU A 422 -47.61 -8.19 26.48
C GLU A 422 -47.72 -9.45 27.37
N ASP A 423 -48.02 -10.62 26.82
CA ASP A 423 -48.00 -11.90 27.55
C ASP A 423 -46.58 -12.21 28.09
N GLY A 424 -45.52 -11.81 27.37
CA GLY A 424 -44.13 -11.85 27.84
C GLY A 424 -43.86 -10.85 28.99
N ILE A 425 -44.40 -9.63 28.90
CA ILE A 425 -44.30 -8.61 29.95
C ILE A 425 -45.03 -9.04 31.22
N ILE A 426 -46.20 -9.67 31.12
CA ILE A 426 -46.95 -10.18 32.27
C ILE A 426 -46.09 -11.17 33.06
N ARG A 427 -45.28 -12.00 32.38
CA ARG A 427 -44.33 -12.92 33.04
C ARG A 427 -43.19 -12.19 33.76
N CYS A 428 -42.77 -11.03 33.26
CA CYS A 428 -41.77 -10.20 33.94
C CYS A 428 -42.29 -9.61 35.26
N GLY A 429 -43.61 -9.40 35.42
CA GLY A 429 -44.20 -8.77 36.60
C GLY A 429 -43.79 -7.29 36.76
N ALA A 430 -43.63 -6.83 38.00
CA ALA A 430 -43.29 -5.43 38.33
C ALA A 430 -41.91 -4.98 37.77
N GLU A 431 -41.04 -5.93 37.44
CA GLU A 431 -39.68 -5.71 36.98
C GLU A 431 -39.62 -5.29 35.51
N ALA A 432 -40.67 -5.56 34.71
CA ALA A 432 -40.76 -5.07 33.33
C ALA A 432 -40.68 -3.55 33.24
N VAL A 433 -41.28 -2.83 34.20
CA VAL A 433 -41.35 -1.36 34.17
C VAL A 433 -39.96 -0.72 34.36
N LYS A 434 -38.95 -1.50 34.76
CA LYS A 434 -37.59 -1.01 35.00
C LYS A 434 -36.73 -0.90 33.73
N THR A 435 -37.14 -1.51 32.61
CA THR A 435 -36.37 -1.49 31.36
C THR A 435 -36.98 -0.52 30.34
N ASN A 436 -36.15 0.40 29.82
CA ASN A 436 -36.60 1.34 28.79
C ASN A 436 -36.86 0.60 27.45
N ALA A 437 -36.21 -0.54 27.21
CA ALA A 437 -36.38 -1.37 26.02
C ALA A 437 -37.83 -1.77 25.82
N ILE A 438 -38.50 -2.22 26.89
CA ILE A 438 -39.91 -2.61 26.83
C ILE A 438 -40.79 -1.43 26.42
N SER A 439 -40.50 -0.22 26.92
CA SER A 439 -41.24 0.99 26.53
C SER A 439 -41.03 1.35 25.06
N GLU A 440 -39.79 1.25 24.54
CA GLU A 440 -39.49 1.51 23.13
C GLU A 440 -40.14 0.47 22.22
N ILE A 441 -40.12 -0.82 22.59
CA ILE A 441 -40.74 -1.89 21.81
C ILE A 441 -42.27 -1.72 21.78
N ARG A 442 -42.90 -1.35 22.89
CA ARG A 442 -44.34 -1.06 22.92
C ARG A 442 -44.71 0.09 21.97
N GLN A 443 -43.88 1.13 21.91
CA GLN A 443 -44.08 2.23 20.94
C GLN A 443 -43.86 1.76 19.51
N LEU A 444 -42.82 0.96 19.25
CA LEU A 444 -42.55 0.36 17.94
C LEU A 444 -43.71 -0.50 17.44
N LEU A 445 -44.38 -1.24 18.32
CA LEU A 445 -45.53 -2.10 17.99
C LEU A 445 -46.88 -1.37 17.96
N SER A 446 -46.94 -0.09 18.34
CA SER A 446 -48.20 0.64 18.54
C SER A 446 -48.88 1.05 17.24
N ASP A 447 -48.14 1.68 16.33
CA ASP A 447 -48.63 2.14 15.04
C ASP A 447 -47.52 2.16 13.98
N LYS A 448 -47.93 2.32 12.72
CA LYS A 448 -47.01 2.34 11.58
C LYS A 448 -46.09 3.57 11.59
N GLN A 449 -46.56 4.73 12.06
CA GLN A 449 -45.77 5.96 12.07
C GLN A 449 -44.61 5.87 13.06
N GLN A 450 -44.87 5.34 14.26
CA GLN A 450 -43.87 5.05 15.28
C GLN A 450 -42.88 4.00 14.78
N PHE A 451 -43.37 2.91 14.18
CA PHE A 451 -42.49 1.92 13.57
C PHE A 451 -41.55 2.56 12.52
N THR A 452 -42.09 3.42 11.64
CA THR A 452 -41.29 4.16 10.65
C THR A 452 -40.24 5.06 11.30
N HIS A 453 -40.60 5.78 12.36
CA HIS A 453 -39.66 6.62 13.11
C HIS A 453 -38.51 5.81 13.70
N TYR A 454 -38.82 4.70 14.39
CA TYR A 454 -37.83 3.83 15.01
C TYR A 454 -36.96 3.09 13.97
N MET A 455 -37.55 2.66 12.85
CA MET A 455 -36.84 2.08 11.72
C MET A 455 -35.75 3.03 11.22
N GLN A 456 -36.10 4.30 10.97
CA GLN A 456 -35.14 5.32 10.56
C GLN A 456 -34.08 5.57 11.63
N LYS A 457 -34.49 5.80 12.89
CA LYS A 457 -33.60 6.06 14.03
C LYS A 457 -32.54 4.97 14.20
N TYR A 458 -32.96 3.69 14.18
CA TYR A 458 -32.03 2.58 14.39
C TYR A 458 -31.12 2.35 13.19
N HIS A 459 -31.62 2.48 11.96
CA HIS A 459 -30.79 2.35 10.75
C HIS A 459 -29.73 3.45 10.67
N GLU A 460 -30.11 4.72 10.91
CA GLU A 460 -29.19 5.85 10.94
C GLU A 460 -28.10 5.67 12.00
N SER A 461 -28.51 5.30 13.22
CA SER A 461 -27.59 4.98 14.32
C SER A 461 -26.63 3.84 13.95
N SER A 462 -27.14 2.77 13.32
CA SER A 462 -26.33 1.64 12.86
C SER A 462 -25.34 2.05 11.76
N ILE A 463 -25.77 2.84 10.77
CA ILE A 463 -24.91 3.33 9.67
C ILE A 463 -23.75 4.17 10.25
N ALA A 464 -24.06 5.10 11.16
CA ALA A 464 -23.04 5.94 11.80
C ALA A 464 -22.02 5.09 12.57
N LEU A 465 -22.50 4.11 13.35
CA LEU A 465 -21.65 3.23 14.14
C LEU A 465 -20.79 2.30 13.28
N LEU A 466 -21.37 1.71 12.23
CA LEU A 466 -20.65 0.85 11.27
C LEU A 466 -19.55 1.64 10.56
N LYS A 467 -19.84 2.88 10.12
CA LYS A 467 -18.83 3.77 9.52
C LYS A 467 -17.71 4.12 10.51
N HIS A 468 -18.05 4.41 11.77
CA HIS A 468 -17.07 4.70 12.83
C HIS A 468 -16.07 3.56 13.03
N PHE A 469 -16.54 2.30 12.98
CA PHE A 469 -15.67 1.11 13.11
C PHE A 469 -15.09 0.61 11.78
N GLY A 470 -15.32 1.29 10.65
CA GLY A 470 -14.75 0.95 9.35
C GLY A 470 -15.49 -0.13 8.56
N TRP A 471 -16.69 -0.55 8.99
CA TRP A 471 -17.56 -1.54 8.32
C TRP A 471 -18.33 -0.88 7.17
N ARG A 472 -17.60 -0.39 6.17
CA ARG A 472 -18.15 0.47 5.10
C ARG A 472 -19.11 -0.29 4.18
N ARG A 473 -18.92 -1.58 3.95
CA ARG A 473 -19.77 -2.38 3.03
C ARG A 473 -21.14 -2.65 3.67
N GLU A 474 -21.13 -2.99 4.94
CA GLU A 474 -22.30 -3.27 5.75
C GLU A 474 -23.08 -1.98 6.02
N ALA A 475 -22.38 -0.86 6.31
CA ALA A 475 -23.02 0.46 6.42
C ALA A 475 -23.74 0.86 5.12
N ARG A 476 -23.16 0.53 3.96
CA ARG A 476 -23.76 0.75 2.65
C ARG A 476 -25.00 -0.11 2.42
N ALA A 477 -24.94 -1.39 2.77
CA ALA A 477 -26.07 -2.30 2.67
C ALA A 477 -27.25 -1.83 3.54
N VAL A 478 -26.99 -1.46 4.80
CA VAL A 478 -28.01 -0.90 5.71
C VAL A 478 -28.56 0.43 5.19
N GLY A 479 -27.69 1.30 4.65
CA GLY A 479 -28.13 2.56 4.02
C GLY A 479 -29.04 2.35 2.81
N TRP A 480 -28.74 1.35 1.99
CA TRP A 480 -29.57 0.95 0.86
C TRP A 480 -30.93 0.38 1.27
N GLU A 481 -30.98 -0.46 2.31
CA GLU A 481 -32.23 -0.94 2.90
C GLU A 481 -33.09 0.20 3.45
N LEU A 482 -32.47 1.14 4.20
CA LEU A 482 -33.15 2.33 4.70
C LEU A 482 -33.71 3.19 3.55
N ALA A 483 -32.94 3.37 2.48
CA ALA A 483 -33.39 4.13 1.31
C ALA A 483 -34.63 3.51 0.66
N LYS A 484 -34.61 2.19 0.41
CA LYS A 484 -35.77 1.46 -0.11
C LYS A 484 -37.00 1.61 0.80
N PHE A 485 -36.79 1.52 2.10
CA PHE A 485 -37.85 1.71 3.08
C PHE A 485 -38.47 3.12 3.02
N LEU A 486 -37.64 4.16 3.02
CA LEU A 486 -38.09 5.55 2.95
C LEU A 486 -38.86 5.83 1.66
N LEU A 487 -38.41 5.24 0.53
CA LEU A 487 -39.14 5.32 -0.74
C LEU A 487 -40.50 4.62 -0.68
N SER A 488 -40.61 3.47 -0.02
CA SER A 488 -41.89 2.77 0.17
C SER A 488 -42.87 3.52 1.10
N SER A 489 -42.36 4.50 1.85
CA SER A 489 -43.13 5.34 2.78
C SER A 489 -43.36 6.77 2.23
N ASP A 490 -43.21 6.98 0.92
CA ASP A 490 -43.34 8.27 0.23
C ASP A 490 -42.39 9.38 0.72
N ARG A 491 -41.30 9.04 1.41
CA ARG A 491 -40.27 9.99 1.90
C ARG A 491 -39.05 10.02 0.99
N ALA A 492 -39.26 10.39 -0.27
CA ALA A 492 -38.21 10.37 -1.30
C ALA A 492 -37.02 11.28 -1.00
N GLU A 493 -37.26 12.49 -0.47
CA GLU A 493 -36.19 13.43 -0.11
C GLU A 493 -35.25 12.87 0.97
N GLY A 494 -35.80 12.13 1.95
CA GLY A 494 -35.00 11.50 3.00
C GLY A 494 -34.22 10.27 2.50
N ALA A 495 -34.71 9.56 1.49
CA ALA A 495 -34.05 8.39 0.93
C ALA A 495 -32.81 8.75 0.10
N LEU A 496 -32.86 9.91 -0.55
CA LEU A 496 -31.92 10.26 -1.61
C LEU A 496 -30.45 10.40 -1.15
N PRO A 497 -30.11 11.00 0.01
CA PRO A 497 -28.74 11.05 0.48
C PRO A 497 -28.10 9.66 0.63
N TYR A 498 -28.86 8.64 0.99
CA TYR A 498 -28.37 7.27 1.10
C TYR A 498 -28.14 6.63 -0.28
N LEU A 499 -29.03 6.89 -1.25
CA LEU A 499 -28.87 6.41 -2.64
C LEU A 499 -27.67 7.05 -3.32
N LEU A 500 -27.50 8.37 -3.21
CA LEU A 500 -26.39 9.11 -3.81
C LEU A 500 -25.04 8.66 -3.22
N ASN A 501 -24.97 8.52 -1.89
CA ASN A 501 -23.76 7.99 -1.23
C ASN A 501 -23.46 6.56 -1.68
N PHE A 502 -24.48 5.70 -1.78
CA PHE A 502 -24.31 4.33 -2.25
C PHE A 502 -23.77 4.27 -3.68
N ILE A 503 -24.29 5.08 -4.60
CA ILE A 503 -23.82 5.18 -5.98
C ILE A 503 -22.37 5.71 -6.04
N SER A 504 -22.07 6.78 -5.31
CA SER A 504 -20.72 7.34 -5.23
C SER A 504 -19.70 6.30 -4.78
N ASP A 505 -20.04 5.53 -3.74
CA ASP A 505 -19.18 4.47 -3.24
C ASP A 505 -19.03 3.30 -4.23
N LEU A 506 -20.11 2.93 -4.96
CA LEU A 506 -20.04 1.90 -6.00
C LEU A 506 -19.10 2.30 -7.14
N ILE A 507 -19.13 3.58 -7.55
CA ILE A 507 -18.27 4.16 -8.58
C ILE A 507 -16.81 4.17 -8.10
N ALA A 508 -16.56 4.62 -6.86
CA ALA A 508 -15.23 4.67 -6.27
C ALA A 508 -14.58 3.28 -6.15
N ASP A 509 -15.36 2.26 -5.80
CA ASP A 509 -14.88 0.88 -5.62
C ASP A 509 -14.74 0.09 -6.93
N GLY A 510 -15.12 0.65 -8.09
CA GLY A 510 -15.05 -0.06 -9.37
C GLY A 510 -15.96 -1.30 -9.45
N SER A 511 -17.16 -1.19 -8.86
CA SER A 511 -18.12 -2.30 -8.75
C SER A 511 -18.59 -2.83 -10.12
N THR A 512 -19.23 -4.01 -10.14
CA THR A 512 -19.70 -4.60 -11.41
C THR A 512 -20.66 -3.68 -12.16
N ALA A 513 -20.44 -3.56 -13.48
CA ALA A 513 -21.23 -2.72 -14.37
C ALA A 513 -22.75 -2.99 -14.27
N LEU A 514 -23.14 -4.23 -14.00
CA LEU A 514 -24.54 -4.63 -13.81
C LEU A 514 -25.16 -4.00 -12.55
N LEU A 515 -24.51 -4.15 -11.39
CA LEU A 515 -25.01 -3.62 -10.12
C LEU A 515 -25.12 -2.09 -10.16
N LEU A 516 -24.12 -1.43 -10.72
CA LEU A 516 -24.12 0.04 -10.88
C LEU A 516 -25.26 0.48 -11.80
N ARG A 517 -25.46 -0.20 -12.95
CA ARG A 517 -26.54 0.09 -13.88
C ARG A 517 -27.92 -0.04 -13.24
N ASP A 518 -28.18 -1.15 -12.54
CA ASP A 518 -29.49 -1.41 -11.94
C ASP A 518 -29.78 -0.42 -10.79
N THR A 519 -28.75 -0.07 -10.01
CA THR A 519 -28.83 0.94 -8.94
C THR A 519 -29.10 2.35 -9.48
N LEU A 520 -28.40 2.73 -10.57
CA LEU A 520 -28.59 4.01 -11.24
C LEU A 520 -29.99 4.12 -11.86
N LEU A 521 -30.46 3.07 -12.54
CA LEU A 521 -31.81 3.02 -13.08
C LEU A 521 -32.87 3.20 -12.01
N PHE A 522 -32.72 2.50 -10.88
CA PHE A 522 -33.59 2.66 -9.73
C PHE A 522 -33.61 4.11 -9.24
N THR A 523 -32.43 4.72 -9.04
CA THR A 523 -32.30 6.08 -8.50
C THR A 523 -32.80 7.16 -9.46
N VAL A 524 -32.48 7.05 -10.76
CA VAL A 524 -32.92 7.99 -11.80
C VAL A 524 -34.45 8.03 -11.92
N ASN A 525 -35.12 6.88 -11.87
CA ASN A 525 -36.59 6.84 -11.89
C ASN A 525 -37.24 7.62 -10.73
N HIS A 526 -36.53 7.77 -9.60
CA HIS A 526 -36.99 8.58 -8.47
C HIS A 526 -36.59 10.05 -8.60
N LEU A 527 -35.37 10.33 -9.07
CA LEU A 527 -34.87 11.69 -9.27
C LEU A 527 -35.62 12.44 -10.39
N GLU A 528 -36.09 11.74 -11.42
CA GLU A 528 -36.94 12.31 -12.48
C GLU A 528 -38.20 13.01 -11.94
N LYS A 529 -38.64 12.66 -10.71
CA LYS A 529 -39.78 13.30 -10.04
C LYS A 529 -39.45 14.65 -9.40
N PHE A 530 -38.17 14.95 -9.18
CA PHE A 530 -37.68 16.16 -8.50
C PHE A 530 -36.50 16.83 -9.24
N PRO A 531 -36.68 17.21 -10.52
CA PRO A 531 -35.55 17.54 -11.37
C PRO A 531 -34.85 18.85 -11.06
N GLY A 532 -35.54 19.82 -10.44
CA GLY A 532 -34.96 21.11 -10.11
C GLY A 532 -33.88 21.04 -9.03
N ILE A 533 -33.96 20.07 -8.12
CA ILE A 533 -33.06 19.93 -6.96
C ILE A 533 -31.83 19.09 -7.32
N HIS A 534 -32.00 18.08 -8.20
CA HIS A 534 -30.98 17.07 -8.49
C HIS A 534 -30.56 17.02 -9.97
N PHE A 535 -30.65 18.16 -10.66
CA PHE A 535 -30.36 18.23 -12.09
C PHE A 535 -28.92 17.79 -12.41
N LYS A 536 -27.95 18.17 -11.57
CA LYS A 536 -26.54 17.82 -11.75
C LYS A 536 -26.35 16.30 -11.66
N GLU A 537 -26.88 15.68 -10.61
CA GLU A 537 -26.80 14.23 -10.38
C GLU A 537 -27.52 13.45 -11.48
N LEU A 538 -28.67 13.94 -11.97
CA LEU A 538 -29.39 13.34 -13.09
C LEU A 538 -28.55 13.33 -14.38
N VAL A 539 -27.91 14.46 -14.71
CA VAL A 539 -27.04 14.54 -15.89
C VAL A 539 -25.88 13.55 -15.77
N ASP A 540 -25.19 13.52 -14.63
CA ASP A 540 -24.08 12.59 -14.38
C ASP A 540 -24.55 11.11 -14.48
N PHE A 541 -25.72 10.80 -13.94
CA PHE A 541 -26.27 9.43 -13.97
C PHE A 541 -26.69 8.99 -15.38
N TYR A 542 -27.30 9.85 -16.19
CA TYR A 542 -27.60 9.51 -17.58
C TYR A 542 -26.34 9.30 -18.41
N LEU A 543 -25.28 10.10 -18.20
CA LEU A 543 -23.99 9.92 -18.87
C LEU A 543 -23.37 8.55 -18.54
N ILE A 544 -23.43 8.14 -17.26
CA ILE A 544 -22.95 6.82 -16.84
C ILE A 544 -23.84 5.71 -17.44
N LEU A 545 -25.17 5.86 -17.39
CA LEU A 545 -26.13 4.89 -17.96
C LEU A 545 -25.98 4.72 -19.47
N MET A 546 -25.62 5.77 -20.21
CA MET A 546 -25.32 5.70 -21.65
C MET A 546 -24.13 4.79 -21.94
N LYS A 547 -23.08 4.82 -21.10
CA LYS A 547 -21.91 3.95 -21.23
C LYS A 547 -22.21 2.51 -20.80
N LEU A 548 -23.08 2.34 -19.80
CA LEU A 548 -23.50 1.03 -19.27
C LEU A 548 -24.69 0.41 -20.04
N ALA A 549 -25.19 1.06 -21.09
CA ALA A 549 -26.32 0.59 -21.87
C ALA A 549 -25.98 -0.75 -22.57
N LYS A 550 -26.90 -1.72 -22.51
CA LYS A 550 -26.69 -3.05 -23.13
C LYS A 550 -26.99 -3.03 -24.62
N THR A 551 -27.85 -2.11 -25.06
CA THR A 551 -28.28 -1.99 -26.44
C THR A 551 -28.18 -0.55 -26.92
N GLU A 552 -27.97 -0.37 -28.23
CA GLU A 552 -27.93 0.96 -28.84
C GLU A 552 -29.26 1.73 -28.67
N LYS A 553 -30.38 1.00 -28.61
CA LYS A 553 -31.71 1.57 -28.33
C LYS A 553 -31.78 2.20 -26.93
N GLU A 554 -31.24 1.54 -25.90
CA GLU A 554 -31.16 2.10 -24.55
C GLU A 554 -30.24 3.32 -24.49
N ARG A 555 -29.08 3.23 -25.16
CA ARG A 555 -28.12 4.34 -25.24
C ARG A 555 -28.74 5.58 -25.87
N ILE A 556 -29.50 5.40 -26.95
CA ILE A 556 -30.27 6.47 -27.60
C ILE A 556 -31.35 7.02 -26.65
N LYS A 557 -32.10 6.16 -25.95
CA LYS A 557 -33.13 6.56 -25.00
C LYS A 557 -32.57 7.46 -23.88
N TYR A 558 -31.43 7.10 -23.29
CA TYR A 558 -30.80 7.93 -22.25
C TYR A 558 -30.24 9.25 -22.80
N CYS A 559 -29.70 9.23 -24.03
CA CYS A 559 -29.27 10.44 -24.73
C CYS A 559 -30.44 11.40 -24.98
N ASP A 560 -31.59 10.88 -25.43
CA ASP A 560 -32.79 11.69 -25.68
C ASP A 560 -33.30 12.36 -24.40
N LYS A 561 -33.32 11.63 -23.29
CA LYS A 561 -33.66 12.21 -21.98
C LYS A 561 -32.69 13.33 -21.59
N LEU A 562 -31.38 13.12 -21.72
CA LEU A 562 -30.36 14.14 -21.40
C LEU A 562 -30.54 15.42 -22.23
N LEU A 563 -30.92 15.30 -23.50
CA LEU A 563 -31.17 16.46 -24.37
C LEU A 563 -32.48 17.17 -24.05
N GLU A 564 -33.54 16.44 -23.70
CA GLU A 564 -34.80 17.03 -23.22
C GLU A 564 -34.56 17.89 -21.97
N TRP A 565 -33.71 17.42 -21.06
CA TRP A 565 -33.31 18.13 -19.85
C TRP A 565 -32.48 19.40 -20.14
N SER A 566 -31.59 19.39 -21.14
CA SER A 566 -30.72 20.53 -21.45
C SER A 566 -31.43 21.70 -22.16
N GLU A 567 -32.63 21.45 -22.70
CA GLU A 567 -33.49 22.44 -23.33
C GLU A 567 -34.46 23.14 -22.34
N ASN A 568 -34.55 22.66 -21.09
CA ASN A 568 -35.49 23.17 -20.11
C ASN A 568 -35.08 24.57 -19.58
N PRO A 569 -35.91 25.63 -19.80
CA PRO A 569 -35.55 27.02 -19.51
C PRO A 569 -35.51 27.37 -18.01
N ASN A 570 -36.05 26.52 -17.13
CA ASN A 570 -36.17 26.81 -15.69
C ASN A 570 -34.93 26.42 -14.86
N ILE A 571 -33.84 26.03 -15.52
CA ILE A 571 -32.66 25.45 -14.86
C ILE A 571 -31.46 26.36 -15.10
N THR A 572 -30.80 26.77 -14.01
CA THR A 572 -29.56 27.57 -14.08
C THR A 572 -28.50 26.81 -14.87
N LYS A 573 -27.70 27.52 -15.68
CA LYS A 573 -26.60 26.90 -16.46
C LYS A 573 -25.69 26.11 -15.51
N ILE A 574 -25.66 24.79 -15.67
CA ILE A 574 -24.80 23.90 -14.87
C ILE A 574 -23.50 23.65 -15.62
N ARG A 575 -22.38 23.84 -14.91
CA ARG A 575 -21.05 23.47 -15.40
C ARG A 575 -20.79 21.99 -15.14
N LEU A 576 -20.48 21.24 -16.19
CA LEU A 576 -19.97 19.88 -16.08
C LEU A 576 -18.44 19.90 -16.04
N ASP A 577 -17.87 19.42 -14.94
CA ASP A 577 -16.43 19.23 -14.82
C ASP A 577 -16.00 17.95 -15.54
N LEU A 578 -15.14 18.06 -16.56
CA LEU A 578 -14.63 16.93 -17.36
C LEU A 578 -13.65 16.01 -16.60
N ASN A 579 -13.45 16.23 -15.31
CA ASN A 579 -12.40 15.61 -14.50
C ASN A 579 -12.58 14.10 -14.20
N CYS A 580 -13.70 13.49 -14.59
CA CYS A 580 -13.91 12.05 -14.46
C CYS A 580 -13.27 11.28 -15.63
N LYS A 581 -11.99 10.90 -15.49
CA LYS A 581 -11.25 10.05 -16.46
C LYS A 581 -12.01 8.77 -16.89
N GLN A 582 -12.96 8.29 -16.11
CA GLN A 582 -13.74 7.08 -16.38
C GLN A 582 -14.95 7.27 -17.32
N TYR A 583 -15.45 8.50 -17.54
CA TYR A 583 -16.71 8.74 -18.27
C TYR A 583 -16.64 10.01 -19.16
N LYS A 584 -15.68 10.08 -20.10
CA LYS A 584 -15.54 11.22 -21.03
C LYS A 584 -16.73 11.30 -22.02
N THR A 585 -17.47 12.40 -21.97
CA THR A 585 -18.61 12.69 -22.89
C THR A 585 -18.16 13.45 -24.13
N PHE A 586 -17.23 14.39 -23.94
CA PHE A 586 -16.55 15.14 -24.99
C PHE A 586 -15.05 15.14 -24.71
N SER A 587 -14.24 15.13 -25.76
CA SER A 587 -12.83 15.50 -25.65
C SER A 587 -12.51 16.62 -26.63
N PHE A 588 -11.78 17.60 -26.14
CA PHE A 588 -11.35 18.77 -26.90
C PHE A 588 -9.87 18.64 -27.20
N GLY A 589 -9.47 19.13 -28.37
CA GLY A 589 -8.10 19.18 -28.83
C GLY A 589 -7.92 20.26 -29.88
N CYS A 590 -6.68 20.58 -30.22
CA CYS A 590 -6.35 21.48 -31.32
C CYS A 590 -5.74 20.67 -32.47
N ASN A 591 -6.08 21.00 -33.71
CA ASN A 591 -5.50 20.30 -34.86
C ASN A 591 -4.00 20.62 -34.99
N SER A 592 -3.18 19.63 -35.31
CA SER A 592 -1.71 19.60 -35.12
C SER A 592 -0.87 20.47 -36.09
N SER A 593 -1.49 21.47 -36.71
CA SER A 593 -0.74 22.47 -37.50
C SER A 593 -0.22 23.51 -36.51
N PHE A 594 1.10 23.57 -36.31
CA PHE A 594 1.83 24.46 -35.37
C PHE A 594 0.98 25.56 -34.68
N PRO A 595 0.91 25.58 -33.32
CA PRO A 595 -0.09 26.32 -32.54
C PRO A 595 0.09 27.85 -32.50
N PHE A 596 1.00 28.39 -33.30
CA PHE A 596 1.34 29.81 -33.32
C PHE A 596 0.62 30.51 -34.47
N LEU A 597 -0.33 31.38 -34.12
CA LEU A 597 -1.04 32.22 -35.08
C LEU A 597 -0.37 33.59 -35.13
N VAL A 598 0.20 33.98 -36.27
CA VAL A 598 0.72 35.34 -36.47
C VAL A 598 -0.29 36.11 -37.29
N ALA A 599 -0.75 37.23 -36.75
CA ALA A 599 -1.69 38.12 -37.41
C ALA A 599 -1.13 39.53 -37.50
N THR A 600 -1.57 40.28 -38.50
CA THR A 600 -1.43 41.73 -38.51
C THR A 600 -2.64 42.36 -37.79
N PRO A 601 -2.51 43.60 -37.26
CA PRO A 601 -3.66 44.30 -36.67
C PRO A 601 -4.85 44.34 -37.64
N ASN A 602 -6.07 44.06 -37.14
CA ASN A 602 -7.34 43.98 -37.89
C ASN A 602 -7.52 42.79 -38.87
N GLU A 603 -6.67 41.77 -38.79
CA GLU A 603 -6.80 40.54 -39.57
C GLU A 603 -7.82 39.55 -38.96
N THR A 604 -8.47 38.74 -39.80
CA THR A 604 -9.36 37.67 -39.32
C THR A 604 -8.58 36.38 -39.18
N VAL A 605 -8.55 35.81 -37.97
CA VAL A 605 -7.76 34.61 -37.66
C VAL A 605 -8.69 33.43 -37.46
N LYS A 606 -8.25 32.25 -37.92
CA LYS A 606 -9.00 31.01 -37.82
C LYS A 606 -8.21 29.98 -37.02
N ILE A 607 -8.91 29.19 -36.20
CA ILE A 607 -8.35 28.05 -35.48
C ILE A 607 -9.24 26.84 -35.65
N ASP A 608 -8.64 25.69 -35.97
CA ASP A 608 -9.37 24.43 -36.10
C ASP A 608 -9.39 23.71 -34.74
N ALA A 609 -10.56 23.69 -34.11
CA ALA A 609 -10.81 22.96 -32.88
C ALA A 609 -11.29 21.54 -33.20
N LYS A 610 -10.64 20.55 -32.59
CA LYS A 610 -11.03 19.15 -32.64
C LYS A 610 -11.93 18.84 -31.45
N ILE A 611 -13.15 18.38 -31.72
CA ILE A 611 -14.07 17.86 -30.69
C ILE A 611 -14.44 16.43 -31.04
N ILE A 612 -14.18 15.50 -30.12
CA ILE A 612 -14.72 14.14 -30.19
C ILE A 612 -15.99 14.08 -29.34
N SER A 613 -17.11 13.81 -29.98
CA SER A 613 -18.41 13.58 -29.32
C SER A 613 -18.64 12.09 -29.13
N TYR A 614 -18.77 11.64 -27.87
CA TYR A 614 -19.11 10.24 -27.57
C TYR A 614 -20.63 9.99 -27.50
N LEU A 615 -21.45 11.00 -27.83
CA LEU A 615 -22.90 10.87 -27.90
C LEU A 615 -23.33 10.06 -29.13
N PRO A 616 -24.39 9.24 -29.02
CA PRO A 616 -24.90 8.42 -30.13
C PRO A 616 -25.64 9.23 -31.19
N LYS A 617 -26.06 10.46 -30.88
CA LYS A 617 -26.80 11.36 -31.77
C LYS A 617 -26.02 12.63 -32.06
N SER A 618 -26.32 13.20 -33.22
CA SER A 618 -25.75 14.48 -33.62
C SER A 618 -26.44 15.65 -32.90
N LEU A 619 -25.66 16.61 -32.39
CA LEU A 619 -26.16 17.84 -31.78
C LEU A 619 -26.29 18.94 -32.84
N LYS A 620 -27.42 19.67 -32.81
CA LYS A 620 -27.68 20.83 -33.68
C LYS A 620 -27.63 22.17 -32.92
N ASN A 621 -28.02 22.18 -31.65
CA ASN A 621 -28.09 23.40 -30.83
C ASN A 621 -26.88 23.44 -29.89
N PHE A 622 -25.72 23.83 -30.40
CA PHE A 622 -24.53 24.05 -29.57
C PHE A 622 -23.78 25.31 -29.99
N LYS A 623 -23.00 25.87 -29.06
CA LYS A 623 -22.03 26.92 -29.33
C LYS A 623 -20.69 26.52 -28.73
N LEU A 624 -19.64 26.54 -29.53
CA LEU A 624 -18.27 26.35 -29.04
C LEU A 624 -17.55 27.69 -29.01
N HIS A 625 -17.01 28.04 -27.85
CA HIS A 625 -16.10 29.15 -27.67
C HIS A 625 -14.70 28.62 -27.35
N CYS A 626 -13.70 29.21 -27.98
CA CYS A 626 -12.30 29.08 -27.60
C CYS A 626 -11.79 30.45 -27.16
N CYS A 627 -11.43 30.56 -25.88
CA CYS A 627 -11.03 31.81 -25.27
C CYS A 627 -9.51 31.89 -25.18
N MET A 628 -8.92 32.92 -25.79
CA MET A 628 -7.52 33.28 -25.60
C MET A 628 -7.42 34.61 -24.85
N LYS A 629 -6.65 34.64 -23.76
CA LYS A 629 -6.48 35.83 -22.92
C LYS A 629 -5.24 36.63 -23.32
N LEU A 630 -5.34 37.95 -23.35
CA LEU A 630 -4.18 38.84 -23.50
C LEU A 630 -3.23 38.65 -22.32
N PHE A 631 -1.96 38.37 -22.61
CA PHE A 631 -0.94 38.23 -21.60
C PHE A 631 -0.49 39.63 -21.10
N VAL A 632 -0.92 40.03 -19.89
CA VAL A 632 -0.53 41.30 -19.26
C VAL A 632 0.52 41.05 -18.17
N GLN A 633 1.67 41.72 -18.27
CA GLN A 633 2.74 41.68 -17.26
C GLN A 633 2.32 42.48 -16.01
N ASN A 634 1.71 41.82 -15.01
CA ASN A 634 1.47 42.43 -13.70
C ASN A 634 2.43 41.87 -12.65
N GLU A 635 3.39 42.69 -12.21
CA GLU A 635 4.40 42.32 -11.20
C GLU A 635 3.81 42.01 -9.80
N SER A 636 2.55 42.37 -9.55
CA SER A 636 1.90 42.27 -8.23
C SER A 636 1.39 40.88 -7.85
N GLN A 637 1.28 39.91 -8.78
CA GLN A 637 0.76 38.56 -8.50
C GLN A 637 1.84 37.51 -8.16
N LYS A 638 3.13 37.89 -8.05
CA LYS A 638 4.24 36.97 -7.71
C LYS A 638 4.11 36.27 -6.34
N ARG A 639 3.17 36.66 -5.45
CA ARG A 639 3.06 36.12 -4.09
C ARG A 639 2.05 34.98 -3.88
N THR A 640 1.22 34.63 -4.87
CA THR A 640 0.24 33.52 -4.76
C THR A 640 0.54 32.32 -5.67
N ALA A 641 1.67 32.36 -6.39
CA ALA A 641 2.05 31.36 -7.40
C ALA A 641 2.64 30.06 -6.79
N GLY A 642 1.86 29.38 -5.96
CA GLY A 642 2.23 28.07 -5.41
C GLY A 642 1.76 26.86 -6.24
N GLN A 643 0.98 27.05 -7.31
CA GLN A 643 0.19 25.93 -7.89
C GLN A 643 0.05 25.87 -9.43
N ARG A 644 0.48 26.86 -10.22
CA ARG A 644 0.35 26.84 -11.70
C ARG A 644 1.62 27.27 -12.42
N PRO A 645 1.93 26.72 -13.60
CA PRO A 645 3.08 27.14 -14.38
C PRO A 645 2.97 28.61 -14.79
N HIS A 646 4.08 29.34 -14.69
CA HIS A 646 4.19 30.77 -14.99
C HIS A 646 5.05 30.96 -16.24
N PHE A 647 4.50 31.66 -17.24
CA PHE A 647 5.17 31.97 -18.50
C PHE A 647 5.45 33.48 -18.58
N GLU A 648 6.51 33.86 -19.30
CA GLU A 648 6.92 35.24 -19.58
C GLU A 648 7.17 35.40 -21.07
N CYS A 649 6.63 36.47 -21.66
CA CYS A 649 6.86 36.82 -23.05
C CYS A 649 7.49 38.22 -23.14
N MET A 650 8.65 38.34 -23.78
CA MET A 650 9.33 39.61 -24.06
C MET A 650 9.49 39.80 -25.56
N HIS A 651 8.88 40.86 -26.12
CA HIS A 651 9.13 41.26 -27.51
C HIS A 651 10.28 42.26 -27.57
N ASN A 652 11.35 41.92 -28.30
CA ASN A 652 12.45 42.85 -28.56
C ASN A 652 12.32 43.44 -29.97
N GLU A 653 11.98 44.73 -30.06
CA GLU A 653 11.85 45.46 -31.34
C GLU A 653 13.18 45.51 -32.11
N ALA A 654 14.33 45.53 -31.43
CA ALA A 654 15.65 45.58 -32.07
C ALA A 654 16.01 44.28 -32.79
N ASP A 655 15.60 43.14 -32.23
CA ASP A 655 15.90 41.80 -32.75
C ASP A 655 14.72 41.20 -33.55
N GLY A 656 13.56 41.88 -33.58
CA GLY A 656 12.32 41.38 -34.18
C GLY A 656 11.84 40.04 -33.59
N THR A 657 12.30 39.67 -32.40
CA THR A 657 12.09 38.35 -31.79
C THR A 657 11.26 38.48 -30.51
N SER A 658 10.16 37.75 -30.47
CA SER A 658 9.39 37.51 -29.25
C SER A 658 9.97 36.29 -28.54
N ARG A 659 10.49 36.46 -27.33
CA ARG A 659 11.02 35.39 -26.48
C ARG A 659 9.92 34.95 -25.52
N PHE A 660 9.63 33.65 -25.49
CA PHE A 660 8.63 33.05 -24.59
C PHE A 660 9.34 32.05 -23.66
N ALA A 661 9.18 32.20 -22.35
CA ALA A 661 9.85 31.37 -21.36
C ALA A 661 8.91 30.94 -20.23
N CYS A 662 8.89 29.66 -19.87
CA CYS A 662 8.22 29.19 -18.66
C CYS A 662 9.17 29.43 -17.47
N ILE A 663 8.93 30.48 -16.69
CA ILE A 663 9.74 30.83 -15.51
C ILE A 663 9.57 29.79 -14.39
N TRP A 664 8.37 29.21 -14.24
CA TRP A 664 8.07 28.28 -13.16
C TRP A 664 7.11 27.19 -13.64
N LYS A 665 7.40 25.91 -13.40
CA LYS A 665 6.59 24.78 -13.93
C LYS A 665 5.51 24.24 -12.98
N GLY A 666 5.45 24.68 -11.73
CA GLY A 666 4.57 24.08 -10.73
C GLY A 666 5.12 22.79 -10.11
N ASN A 667 4.78 22.51 -8.84
CA ASN A 667 5.09 21.24 -8.17
C ASN A 667 4.06 20.16 -8.56
N ALA A 668 4.54 19.02 -9.07
CA ALA A 668 3.72 17.91 -9.58
C ALA A 668 3.15 16.96 -8.50
N GLU A 669 3.44 17.18 -7.21
CA GLU A 669 2.98 16.30 -6.13
C GLU A 669 1.89 16.94 -5.27
N MET A 670 0.63 16.66 -5.60
CA MET A 670 -0.48 16.70 -4.64
C MET A 670 -1.54 15.65 -5.00
N ARG A 671 -2.00 14.93 -3.96
CA ARG A 671 -3.17 14.03 -4.01
C ARG A 671 -4.42 14.84 -4.41
N LYS A 672 -5.12 14.41 -5.46
CA LYS A 672 -6.34 14.99 -6.06
C LYS A 672 -7.59 14.97 -5.16
N GLY A 673 -7.48 15.27 -3.86
CA GLY A 673 -8.56 15.15 -2.88
C GLY A 673 -9.02 16.44 -2.19
N SER A 674 -8.40 17.59 -2.44
CA SER A 674 -8.68 18.82 -1.67
C SER A 674 -8.89 20.06 -2.54
N LEU A 675 -9.93 20.07 -3.35
CA LEU A 675 -10.47 21.29 -3.96
C LEU A 675 -12.00 21.29 -3.86
N LEU A 676 -12.50 21.23 -2.62
CA LEU A 676 -13.87 21.61 -2.28
C LEU A 676 -13.78 22.92 -1.50
N GLY A 677 -14.03 24.03 -2.20
CA GLY A 677 -14.18 25.35 -1.58
C GLY A 677 -13.27 26.42 -2.16
N PHE A 678 -13.56 26.88 -3.37
CA PHE A 678 -13.42 28.31 -3.68
C PHE A 678 -14.64 28.76 -4.50
N SER A 679 -15.47 29.57 -3.86
CA SER A 679 -16.58 30.29 -4.46
C SER A 679 -16.03 31.40 -5.36
N ASN A 680 -16.17 31.25 -6.68
CA ASN A 680 -15.90 32.34 -7.62
C ASN A 680 -17.16 33.16 -7.84
N ASN A 681 -17.39 34.13 -6.95
CA ASN A 681 -18.09 35.36 -7.31
C ASN A 681 -17.01 36.41 -7.58
N SER A 682 -16.55 36.49 -8.83
CA SER A 682 -15.84 37.66 -9.35
C SER A 682 -16.10 37.75 -10.85
N THR A 683 -17.23 38.35 -11.19
CA THR A 683 -17.40 39.10 -12.43
C THR A 683 -16.48 40.32 -12.36
N ASP A 684 -15.25 40.18 -12.81
CA ASP A 684 -14.44 41.32 -13.25
C ASP A 684 -14.37 41.26 -14.78
N GLU A 685 -15.32 41.95 -15.41
CA GLU A 685 -15.34 42.25 -16.83
C GLU A 685 -14.32 43.37 -17.13
N SER A 686 -13.04 43.04 -17.28
CA SER A 686 -12.06 43.94 -17.93
C SER A 686 -10.75 43.24 -18.32
N GLU A 687 -10.78 42.05 -18.91
CA GLU A 687 -9.60 41.45 -19.55
C GLU A 687 -9.84 41.34 -21.06
N ASN A 688 -8.99 41.99 -21.87
CA ASN A 688 -9.03 41.90 -23.34
C ASN A 688 -8.83 40.44 -23.77
N CYS A 689 -9.93 39.75 -24.11
CA CYS A 689 -9.93 38.35 -24.53
C CYS A 689 -10.25 38.24 -26.02
N LEU A 690 -9.48 37.42 -26.74
CA LEU A 690 -9.78 37.01 -28.10
C LEU A 690 -10.65 35.75 -28.06
N ILE A 691 -11.94 35.88 -28.38
CA ILE A 691 -12.91 34.78 -28.33
C ILE A 691 -13.16 34.27 -29.75
N PHE A 692 -12.75 33.05 -30.03
CA PHE A 692 -13.06 32.35 -31.28
C PHE A 692 -14.40 31.62 -31.14
N GLN A 693 -15.30 31.85 -32.09
CA GLN A 693 -16.65 31.28 -32.08
C GLN A 693 -16.86 30.33 -33.25
N SER A 694 -17.59 29.23 -33.01
CA SER A 694 -18.06 28.32 -34.07
C SER A 694 -19.20 28.93 -34.88
N SER A 695 -19.42 28.44 -36.10
CA SER A 695 -20.55 28.89 -36.90
C SER A 695 -21.87 28.36 -36.33
N THR A 696 -22.96 29.12 -36.45
CA THR A 696 -24.30 28.69 -35.99
C THR A 696 -24.89 27.58 -36.86
N THR A 697 -24.25 27.22 -37.97
CA THR A 697 -24.67 26.19 -38.92
C THR A 697 -24.04 24.82 -38.67
N ASP A 698 -23.14 24.71 -37.69
CA ASP A 698 -22.40 23.49 -37.44
C ASP A 698 -23.27 22.40 -36.80
N LYS A 699 -23.03 21.15 -37.20
CA LYS A 699 -23.69 19.96 -36.66
C LYS A 699 -22.62 19.02 -36.10
N LEU A 700 -22.61 18.85 -34.78
CA LEU A 700 -21.66 17.95 -34.13
C LEU A 700 -22.14 16.51 -34.33
N LYS A 701 -21.42 15.73 -35.14
CA LYS A 701 -21.69 14.32 -35.39
C LYS A 701 -21.08 13.46 -34.27
N PRO A 702 -21.59 12.23 -34.03
CA PRO A 702 -20.88 11.24 -33.21
C PRO A 702 -19.47 10.99 -33.75
N GLY A 703 -18.49 10.89 -32.86
CA GLY A 703 -17.08 10.72 -33.20
C GLY A 703 -16.33 12.04 -33.34
N GLU A 704 -15.28 12.04 -34.14
CA GLU A 704 -14.39 13.19 -34.33
C GLU A 704 -15.04 14.26 -35.25
N ASN A 705 -15.00 15.51 -34.79
CA ASN A 705 -15.45 16.69 -35.52
C ASN A 705 -14.33 17.72 -35.51
N ILE A 706 -14.09 18.35 -36.66
CA ILE A 706 -13.17 19.48 -36.79
C ILE A 706 -14.05 20.70 -37.09
N LEU A 707 -13.99 21.69 -36.20
CA LEU A 707 -14.74 22.93 -36.30
C LEU A 707 -13.76 24.09 -36.47
N THR A 708 -13.88 24.84 -37.55
CA THR A 708 -13.10 26.06 -37.75
C THR A 708 -13.75 27.21 -37.01
N LEU A 709 -13.10 27.68 -35.95
CA LEU A 709 -13.52 28.83 -35.17
C LEU A 709 -12.86 30.10 -35.71
N THR A 710 -13.58 31.22 -35.69
CA THR A 710 -13.08 32.49 -36.21
C THR A 710 -13.11 33.59 -35.16
N ALA A 711 -12.07 34.42 -35.12
CA ALA A 711 -12.01 35.63 -34.31
C ALA A 711 -11.42 36.79 -35.14
N LYS A 712 -11.80 38.03 -34.81
CA LYS A 712 -11.24 39.24 -35.42
C LYS A 712 -10.24 39.86 -34.46
N THR A 713 -8.99 40.09 -34.89
CA THR A 713 -7.96 40.70 -34.04
C THR A 713 -8.22 42.20 -33.84
N SER A 714 -7.94 42.69 -32.63
CA SER A 714 -8.02 44.12 -32.27
C SER A 714 -6.83 44.91 -32.82
N GLU A 715 -6.87 46.25 -32.75
CA GLU A 715 -5.74 47.13 -33.08
C GLU A 715 -4.54 46.97 -32.14
N GLU A 716 -4.76 46.47 -30.93
CA GLU A 716 -3.72 46.27 -29.92
C GLU A 716 -2.75 45.12 -30.28
N THR A 717 -1.47 45.45 -30.44
CA THR A 717 -0.38 44.50 -30.62
C THR A 717 -0.05 43.81 -29.28
N GLY A 718 -0.05 42.47 -29.25
CA GLY A 718 0.22 41.70 -28.04
C GLY A 718 0.23 40.18 -28.26
N THR A 719 0.42 39.42 -27.18
CA THR A 719 0.44 37.94 -27.18
C THR A 719 -0.81 37.42 -26.46
N TYR A 720 -1.64 36.64 -27.16
CA TYR A 720 -2.85 36.01 -26.61
C TYR A 720 -2.60 34.51 -26.43
N ILE A 721 -2.90 33.98 -25.24
CA ILE A 721 -2.65 32.57 -24.89
C ILE A 721 -3.98 31.85 -24.65
N PHE A 722 -4.11 30.62 -25.12
CA PHE A 722 -5.28 29.77 -24.88
C PHE A 722 -5.53 29.50 -23.39
N ASP A 723 -6.76 29.69 -22.94
CA ASP A 723 -7.19 29.50 -21.55
C ASP A 723 -8.17 28.31 -21.40
N TYR A 724 -9.28 28.31 -22.15
CA TYR A 724 -10.26 27.23 -22.09
C TYR A 724 -11.13 27.11 -23.36
N PHE A 725 -11.66 25.91 -23.57
CA PHE A 725 -12.84 25.68 -24.42
C PHE A 725 -14.11 25.72 -23.58
N GLU A 726 -15.17 26.31 -24.12
CA GLU A 726 -16.50 26.31 -23.53
C GLU A 726 -17.52 25.85 -24.57
N LEU A 727 -18.19 24.73 -24.29
CA LEU A 727 -19.24 24.17 -25.13
C LEU A 727 -20.58 24.33 -24.42
N GLU A 728 -21.44 25.19 -24.97
CA GLU A 728 -22.82 25.36 -24.54
C GLU A 728 -23.71 24.41 -25.35
N ILE A 729 -24.47 23.56 -24.67
CA ILE A 729 -25.42 22.61 -25.28
C ILE A 729 -26.83 22.97 -24.83
N GLY A 730 -27.74 23.20 -25.78
CA GLY A 730 -29.09 23.64 -25.47
C GLY A 730 -29.09 25.03 -24.83
N ARG A 731 -29.77 25.18 -23.68
CA ARG A 731 -29.85 26.46 -22.92
C ARG A 731 -29.24 26.39 -21.53
N SER A 732 -29.08 25.19 -20.98
CA SER A 732 -28.86 24.98 -19.54
C SER A 732 -27.60 24.18 -19.21
N LEU A 733 -26.89 23.63 -20.21
CA LEU A 733 -25.72 22.77 -20.00
C LEU A 733 -24.46 23.40 -20.58
N LEU A 734 -23.46 23.62 -19.74
CA LEU A 734 -22.19 24.23 -20.11
C LEU A 734 -21.05 23.27 -19.77
N VAL A 735 -20.25 22.93 -20.76
CA VAL A 735 -19.08 22.06 -20.60
C VAL A 735 -17.85 22.94 -20.77
N ARG A 736 -17.05 23.07 -19.71
CA ARG A 736 -15.80 23.81 -19.73
C ARG A 736 -14.63 22.84 -19.71
N CYS A 737 -13.67 23.05 -20.61
CA CYS A 737 -12.41 22.32 -20.66
C CYS A 737 -11.28 23.32 -20.53
N ASP A 738 -10.62 23.36 -19.37
CA ASP A 738 -9.44 24.20 -19.19
C ASP A 738 -8.27 23.64 -20.01
N TRP A 739 -7.30 24.48 -20.34
CA TRP A 739 -6.14 24.08 -21.14
C TRP A 739 -5.34 22.91 -20.54
N LEU A 740 -5.35 22.77 -19.21
CA LEU A 740 -4.72 21.66 -18.48
C LEU A 740 -5.38 20.30 -18.74
N ASP A 741 -6.67 20.30 -19.11
CA ASP A 741 -7.45 19.07 -19.33
C ASP A 741 -7.42 18.62 -20.80
N VAL A 742 -6.75 19.37 -21.67
CA VAL A 742 -6.56 19.04 -23.09
C VAL A 742 -5.39 18.06 -23.21
N PRO A 743 -5.60 16.80 -23.64
CA PRO A 743 -4.57 15.76 -23.62
C PRO A 743 -3.31 16.15 -24.41
N GLU A 744 -3.48 16.81 -25.55
CA GLU A 744 -2.36 17.23 -26.39
C GLU A 744 -1.48 18.28 -25.70
N ILE A 745 -2.05 19.10 -24.81
CA ILE A 745 -1.34 20.17 -24.07
C ILE A 745 -0.80 19.65 -22.73
N GLU A 746 -1.49 18.72 -22.08
CA GLU A 746 -0.99 18.02 -20.88
C GLU A 746 0.29 17.24 -21.18
N GLU A 747 0.36 16.56 -22.34
CA GLU A 747 1.54 15.81 -22.77
C GLU A 747 2.69 16.71 -23.22
N ASP A 748 2.38 17.86 -23.84
CA ASP A 748 3.35 18.75 -24.47
C ASP A 748 2.89 20.22 -24.39
N LEU A 749 3.42 20.96 -23.41
CA LEU A 749 3.11 22.39 -23.23
C LEU A 749 3.49 23.25 -24.44
N ASP A 750 4.41 22.78 -25.30
CA ASP A 750 4.78 23.49 -26.53
C ASP A 750 3.65 23.47 -27.58
N ARG A 751 2.59 22.68 -27.35
CA ARG A 751 1.37 22.64 -28.15
C ARG A 751 0.30 23.65 -27.74
N LEU A 752 0.57 24.49 -26.73
CA LEU A 752 -0.36 25.51 -26.26
C LEU A 752 -0.63 26.56 -27.34
N PRO A 753 -1.88 26.70 -27.85
CA PRO A 753 -2.23 27.70 -28.86
C PRO A 753 -1.93 29.12 -28.39
N THR A 754 -1.15 29.85 -29.19
CA THR A 754 -0.70 31.22 -28.91
C THR A 754 -0.84 32.09 -30.15
N CYS A 755 -1.40 33.29 -30.03
CA CYS A 755 -1.58 34.24 -31.13
C CYS A 755 -0.76 35.53 -30.91
N PHE A 756 0.07 35.89 -31.89
CA PHE A 756 0.95 37.08 -31.91
C PHE A 756 0.49 38.11 -32.95
N VAL A 757 0.55 39.41 -32.62
CA VAL A 757 0.11 40.49 -33.51
C VAL A 757 1.21 41.58 -33.72
N HIS A 758 2.00 41.60 -34.84
CA HIS A 758 3.24 42.44 -35.08
C HIS A 758 3.59 42.87 -36.58
N HIS A 759 4.67 43.68 -36.84
CA HIS A 759 5.20 44.22 -38.17
C HIS A 759 6.55 43.58 -38.71
N LYS A 760 7.06 43.80 -39.97
CA LYS A 760 8.23 43.07 -40.65
C LYS A 760 9.55 43.86 -41.06
N PRO A 761 10.82 43.37 -40.82
CA PRO A 761 12.14 44.07 -41.06
C PRO A 761 13.03 43.68 -42.31
N VAL A 762 14.22 44.32 -42.52
CA VAL A 762 15.28 44.12 -43.60
C VAL A 762 16.18 42.86 -43.44
N SER A 763 16.75 42.24 -44.51
CA SER A 763 17.59 41.01 -44.39
C SER A 763 18.58 40.69 -45.53
N VAL A 764 19.71 40.01 -45.26
CA VAL A 764 20.66 39.39 -46.24
C VAL A 764 20.66 37.86 -46.07
N LYS A 765 20.75 37.10 -47.18
CA LYS A 765 20.75 35.63 -47.21
C LYS A 765 21.88 35.10 -48.09
N LEU A 766 22.55 34.01 -47.69
CA LEU A 766 23.48 33.27 -48.55
C LEU A 766 22.69 32.22 -49.35
N LYS A 767 22.87 32.14 -50.66
CA LYS A 767 22.31 31.04 -51.45
C LYS A 767 23.12 29.77 -51.20
N PRO A 768 22.45 28.62 -51.02
CA PRO A 768 23.14 27.37 -50.77
C PRO A 768 24.00 27.00 -52.00
N PRO A 769 25.28 26.64 -51.83
CA PRO A 769 26.07 26.11 -52.93
C PRO A 769 25.45 24.78 -53.43
N PRO A 770 25.64 24.40 -54.71
CA PRO A 770 24.94 23.27 -55.32
C PRO A 770 25.05 21.95 -54.55
N ASN A 771 26.19 21.68 -53.90
CA ASN A 771 26.43 20.47 -53.11
C ASN A 771 26.37 20.71 -51.58
N HIS A 772 25.85 21.87 -51.11
CA HIS A 772 25.73 22.31 -49.71
C HIS A 772 27.03 22.41 -48.89
N THR A 773 28.14 21.83 -49.38
CA THR A 773 29.44 21.78 -48.71
C THR A 773 30.53 22.11 -49.73
N LEU A 774 31.45 23.00 -49.36
CA LEU A 774 32.64 23.33 -50.13
C LEU A 774 33.80 22.39 -49.75
N ILE A 775 34.93 22.48 -50.42
CA ILE A 775 36.07 21.57 -50.27
C ILE A 775 37.28 22.39 -49.80
N ALA A 776 37.85 22.03 -48.65
CA ALA A 776 39.07 22.64 -48.16
C ALA A 776 40.28 22.14 -48.97
N GLY A 777 41.22 23.04 -49.29
CA GLY A 777 42.38 22.75 -50.13
C GLY A 777 42.15 22.94 -51.63
N VAL A 778 41.02 23.52 -52.05
CA VAL A 778 40.68 23.84 -53.44
C VAL A 778 39.92 25.18 -53.52
N ALA A 779 40.13 25.98 -54.57
CA ALA A 779 39.40 27.24 -54.80
C ALA A 779 37.98 27.02 -55.36
N GLN A 780 36.97 27.79 -54.90
CA GLN A 780 35.54 27.67 -55.27
C GLN A 780 34.78 29.03 -55.21
N HIS A 781 33.46 29.08 -55.47
CA HIS A 781 32.64 30.32 -55.42
C HIS A 781 31.26 30.14 -54.73
N VAL A 782 30.65 31.24 -54.24
CA VAL A 782 29.35 31.32 -53.54
C VAL A 782 28.52 32.56 -53.94
N GLU A 783 27.19 32.56 -53.71
CA GLU A 783 26.28 33.66 -54.05
C GLU A 783 25.46 34.20 -52.85
N PHE A 784 25.21 35.52 -52.74
CA PHE A 784 24.38 36.15 -51.70
C PHE A 784 23.16 36.90 -52.26
N GLU A 785 22.00 36.85 -51.59
CA GLU A 785 20.73 37.55 -51.88
C GLU A 785 20.38 38.62 -50.80
N ILE A 786 19.91 39.82 -51.19
CA ILE A 786 19.71 40.99 -50.30
C ILE A 786 18.26 41.53 -50.40
N PHE A 787 17.55 41.77 -49.27
CA PHE A 787 16.15 42.26 -49.17
C PHE A 787 15.99 43.55 -48.32
N TYR A 788 15.13 44.48 -48.77
CA TYR A 788 15.04 45.88 -48.29
C TYR A 788 13.87 46.23 -47.32
N GLY A 789 13.04 45.28 -46.83
CA GLY A 789 12.08 45.50 -45.71
C GLY A 789 10.79 46.30 -46.01
N THR A 790 9.84 46.40 -45.04
CA THR A 790 8.52 47.10 -45.17
C THR A 790 8.42 48.44 -44.40
N GLY A 791 9.52 48.92 -43.80
CA GLY A 791 9.61 50.21 -43.09
C GLY A 791 10.06 51.39 -43.99
N ARG A 792 10.12 52.62 -43.45
CA ARG A 792 10.44 53.86 -44.20
C ARG A 792 11.82 53.83 -44.91
N SER A 793 11.93 54.55 -46.05
CA SER A 793 13.04 54.57 -47.03
C SER A 793 14.44 54.92 -46.49
N LEU A 794 15.48 54.22 -46.96
CA LEU A 794 16.91 54.36 -46.58
C LEU A 794 17.67 55.44 -47.42
N SER A 795 18.59 56.21 -46.80
CA SER A 795 19.40 57.28 -47.41
C SER A 795 20.81 56.83 -47.90
N ASP A 796 21.48 57.69 -48.68
CA ASP A 796 22.53 57.36 -49.68
C ASP A 796 23.91 56.89 -49.19
N GLU A 797 24.30 57.11 -47.93
CA GLU A 797 25.70 56.92 -47.49
C GLU A 797 26.08 55.47 -47.11
N ASN A 798 25.12 54.54 -47.06
CA ASN A 798 25.33 53.20 -46.49
C ASN A 798 25.23 52.01 -47.49
N SER A 799 25.77 52.16 -48.70
CA SER A 799 25.57 51.22 -49.81
C SER A 799 26.74 50.26 -50.10
N VAL A 800 27.80 50.23 -49.29
CA VAL A 800 28.94 49.29 -49.44
C VAL A 800 28.76 48.07 -48.54
N LEU A 801 28.91 46.88 -49.11
CA LEU A 801 28.86 45.59 -48.44
C LEU A 801 30.30 45.06 -48.28
N GLN A 802 30.75 44.92 -47.03
CA GLN A 802 32.11 44.45 -46.71
C GLN A 802 32.07 42.98 -46.27
N LEU A 803 32.87 42.13 -46.92
CA LEU A 803 33.11 40.73 -46.56
C LEU A 803 34.45 40.61 -45.85
N THR A 804 34.44 40.05 -44.64
CA THR A 804 35.64 39.72 -43.87
C THR A 804 35.56 38.31 -43.34
N CYS A 805 36.71 37.71 -43.07
CA CYS A 805 36.80 36.51 -42.26
C CYS A 805 37.50 36.82 -40.92
N PRO A 806 37.23 36.06 -39.86
CA PRO A 806 37.97 36.16 -38.61
C PRO A 806 39.46 35.83 -38.82
N VAL A 807 40.35 36.52 -38.10
CA VAL A 807 41.81 36.30 -38.14
C VAL A 807 42.13 34.84 -37.80
N GLY A 808 42.92 34.16 -38.64
CA GLY A 808 43.29 32.75 -38.44
C GLY A 808 42.25 31.74 -38.94
N SER A 809 41.21 32.17 -39.68
CA SER A 809 40.23 31.27 -40.31
C SER A 809 40.78 30.51 -41.53
N ASP A 810 41.99 30.81 -41.97
CA ASP A 810 42.63 30.35 -43.22
C ASP A 810 41.73 30.40 -44.46
N LEU A 811 40.77 31.34 -44.49
CA LEU A 811 39.85 31.57 -45.58
C LEU A 811 40.30 32.81 -46.35
N GLU A 812 40.57 32.65 -47.63
CA GLU A 812 40.97 33.73 -48.53
C GLU A 812 39.87 33.97 -49.58
N PHE A 813 39.62 35.23 -49.91
CA PHE A 813 38.73 35.67 -50.98
C PHE A 813 39.53 36.22 -52.16
N TRP A 814 38.99 36.07 -53.37
CA TRP A 814 39.58 36.68 -54.56
C TRP A 814 39.18 38.16 -54.66
N ASP A 815 40.16 39.06 -54.54
CA ASP A 815 39.93 40.49 -54.77
C ASP A 815 39.98 40.79 -56.27
N ILE A 816 38.81 41.02 -56.88
CA ILE A 816 38.64 41.34 -58.31
C ILE A 816 39.43 42.60 -58.69
N SER A 817 39.62 43.54 -57.77
CA SER A 817 40.32 44.80 -58.04
C SER A 817 41.86 44.66 -58.01
N ARG A 818 42.39 43.64 -57.32
CA ARG A 818 43.84 43.44 -57.11
C ARG A 818 44.41 42.15 -57.71
N SER A 819 43.57 41.26 -58.24
CA SER A 819 43.93 39.94 -58.77
C SER A 819 44.81 39.12 -57.80
N LYS A 820 44.47 39.15 -56.51
CA LYS A 820 45.19 38.45 -55.44
C LYS A 820 44.22 37.90 -54.40
N TRP A 821 44.59 36.79 -53.79
CA TRP A 821 43.90 36.22 -52.63
C TRP A 821 44.16 37.05 -51.36
N SER A 822 43.09 37.45 -50.66
CA SER A 822 43.12 38.28 -49.45
C SER A 822 42.00 37.93 -48.48
N GLU A 823 42.16 38.23 -47.19
CA GLU A 823 41.17 37.95 -46.12
C GLU A 823 39.98 38.95 -46.10
N ILE A 824 40.07 40.06 -46.84
CA ILE A 824 39.04 41.13 -46.87
C ILE A 824 38.63 41.45 -48.32
N CYS A 825 37.33 41.57 -48.57
CA CYS A 825 36.77 41.92 -49.89
C CYS A 825 35.62 42.93 -49.76
N ASN A 826 35.58 43.99 -50.58
CA ASN A 826 34.55 45.04 -50.55
C ASN A 826 33.69 45.05 -51.83
N TYR A 827 32.37 45.20 -51.72
CA TYR A 827 31.41 45.17 -52.83
C TYR A 827 30.45 46.38 -52.81
N SER A 828 30.18 47.03 -53.93
CA SER A 828 29.30 48.22 -54.03
C SER A 828 27.87 47.89 -54.53
N LEU A 829 26.82 48.41 -53.86
CA LEU A 829 25.40 48.22 -54.22
C LEU A 829 24.76 49.54 -54.74
N ASN A 830 23.89 49.47 -55.75
CA ASN A 830 23.18 50.63 -56.36
C ASN A 830 21.76 50.82 -55.74
N ARG A 831 21.17 52.04 -55.78
CA ARG A 831 19.83 52.41 -55.22
C ARG A 831 18.65 51.54 -55.71
N VAL A 832 17.77 51.07 -54.81
CA VAL A 832 16.51 50.32 -55.12
C VAL A 832 15.40 50.62 -54.04
N PRO A 833 14.08 50.68 -54.39
CA PRO A 833 12.96 50.90 -53.43
C PRO A 833 12.66 49.72 -52.47
N PRO A 834 11.91 49.94 -51.36
CA PRO A 834 11.51 48.88 -50.42
C PRO A 834 10.66 47.80 -51.11
N GLU A 835 10.79 46.55 -50.64
CA GLU A 835 10.23 45.29 -51.19
C GLU A 835 10.99 44.54 -52.33
N ASN A 836 12.18 44.97 -52.77
CA ASN A 836 12.96 44.28 -53.82
C ASN A 836 14.07 43.33 -53.30
N ASN A 837 14.53 42.38 -54.14
CA ASN A 837 15.66 41.44 -53.88
C ASN A 837 16.82 41.59 -54.91
N ARG A 838 18.11 41.35 -54.54
CA ARG A 838 19.29 41.34 -55.47
C ARG A 838 20.32 40.23 -55.14
N THR A 839 21.03 39.65 -56.13
CA THR A 839 22.10 38.61 -55.95
C THR A 839 23.54 39.08 -56.31
N ILE A 840 24.60 38.62 -55.61
CA ILE A 840 26.05 38.83 -55.89
C ILE A 840 26.90 37.53 -55.80
N THR A 841 28.04 37.40 -56.52
CA THR A 841 28.92 36.19 -56.55
C THR A 841 30.34 36.48 -56.01
N VAL A 842 30.91 35.56 -55.20
CA VAL A 842 32.22 35.70 -54.50
C VAL A 842 33.07 34.41 -54.62
N HIS A 843 34.35 34.51 -54.99
CA HIS A 843 35.30 33.37 -55.01
C HIS A 843 36.11 33.27 -53.72
N LEU A 844 36.30 32.05 -53.20
CA LEU A 844 36.95 31.77 -51.92
C LEU A 844 37.78 30.47 -51.93
N CYS A 845 38.79 30.37 -51.05
CA CYS A 845 39.62 29.18 -50.87
C CYS A 845 39.97 29.01 -49.38
N LYS A 846 39.80 27.78 -48.85
CA LYS A 846 40.18 27.43 -47.47
C LYS A 846 41.45 26.58 -47.47
N ILE A 847 42.45 26.93 -46.66
CA ILE A 847 43.67 26.12 -46.50
C ILE A 847 43.35 24.80 -45.78
N LEU A 848 43.92 23.70 -46.26
CA LEU A 848 43.74 22.35 -45.70
C LEU A 848 44.56 22.17 -44.42
N ARG A 849 43.91 21.78 -43.32
CA ARG A 849 44.54 21.32 -42.07
C ARG A 849 43.96 19.97 -41.69
N ASN A 850 44.71 19.16 -40.94
CA ASN A 850 44.13 17.93 -40.39
C ASN A 850 43.10 18.28 -39.31
N LEU A 851 41.97 17.58 -39.35
CA LEU A 851 40.85 17.77 -38.43
C LEU A 851 40.66 16.45 -37.68
N SER A 852 41.69 16.01 -36.95
CA SER A 852 41.61 14.86 -36.07
C SER A 852 40.92 15.27 -34.76
N SER A 853 39.60 15.09 -34.70
CA SER A 853 38.88 15.09 -33.41
C SER A 853 39.28 13.85 -32.62
N SER A 854 39.78 14.04 -31.40
CA SER A 854 40.19 13.00 -30.45
C SER A 854 39.03 12.17 -29.86
N GLU A 855 38.01 11.85 -30.66
CA GLU A 855 36.87 11.05 -30.24
C GLU A 855 36.73 9.82 -31.15
N GLU A 856 37.14 8.68 -30.60
CA GLU A 856 36.73 7.37 -31.07
C GLU A 856 35.19 7.32 -31.04
N ASN A 857 34.53 7.53 -32.20
CA ASN A 857 33.24 6.93 -32.60
C ASN A 857 32.46 7.79 -33.61
N VAL A 858 32.96 8.05 -34.83
CA VAL A 858 32.08 8.38 -35.97
C VAL A 858 32.62 7.78 -37.28
N LYS A 859 32.37 6.49 -37.51
CA LYS A 859 32.43 5.94 -38.88
C LYS A 859 31.12 6.33 -39.59
N SER A 860 31.11 7.46 -40.33
CA SER A 860 30.26 7.65 -41.54
C SER A 860 30.06 9.09 -42.03
N ARG A 861 30.57 10.14 -41.38
CA ARG A 861 30.39 11.52 -41.88
C ARG A 861 31.73 12.17 -42.22
N LEU A 862 31.82 12.72 -43.44
CA LEU A 862 32.92 13.57 -43.87
C LEU A 862 33.10 14.69 -42.83
N VAL A 863 34.30 14.84 -42.28
CA VAL A 863 34.59 15.90 -41.31
C VAL A 863 34.54 17.22 -42.06
N THR A 864 33.60 18.09 -41.67
CA THR A 864 33.42 19.42 -42.24
C THR A 864 33.90 20.49 -41.27
N CYS A 865 34.79 21.36 -41.71
CA CYS A 865 35.19 22.57 -40.99
C CYS A 865 34.29 23.73 -41.39
N ALA A 866 33.72 24.42 -40.41
CA ALA A 866 32.89 25.58 -40.63
C ALA A 866 33.75 26.85 -40.62
N ALA A 867 33.70 27.65 -41.67
CA ALA A 867 34.29 28.99 -41.69
C ALA A 867 33.19 30.05 -41.68
N GLN A 868 33.40 31.12 -40.92
CA GLN A 868 32.47 32.25 -40.87
C GLN A 868 32.87 33.32 -41.87
N ILE A 869 31.90 33.72 -42.68
CA ILE A 869 31.96 34.90 -43.55
C ILE A 869 31.12 35.98 -42.87
N LEU A 870 31.78 37.07 -42.47
CA LEU A 870 31.13 38.23 -41.88
C LEU A 870 30.81 39.25 -42.98
N VAL A 871 29.55 39.65 -43.05
CA VAL A 871 29.05 40.62 -44.01
C VAL A 871 28.52 41.81 -43.24
N LYS A 872 29.10 42.99 -43.43
CA LYS A 872 28.63 44.24 -42.80
C LYS A 872 27.91 45.12 -43.82
N TRP A 873 26.68 45.54 -43.48
CA TRP A 873 25.86 46.46 -44.29
C TRP A 873 24.81 47.19 -43.41
N LEU A 874 24.64 48.52 -43.57
CA LEU A 874 23.68 49.34 -42.81
C LEU A 874 23.76 49.20 -41.26
N ASP A 875 24.97 49.23 -40.69
CA ASP A 875 25.24 49.03 -39.25
C ASP A 875 24.73 47.69 -38.68
N LYS A 876 24.35 46.76 -39.57
CA LYS A 876 24.02 45.37 -39.23
C LYS A 876 25.10 44.45 -39.74
N GLU A 877 25.38 43.43 -38.95
CA GLU A 877 26.34 42.38 -39.28
C GLU A 877 25.59 41.06 -39.48
N TRP A 878 25.80 40.44 -40.63
CA TRP A 878 25.34 39.08 -40.90
C TRP A 878 26.54 38.15 -40.88
N SER A 879 26.41 37.05 -40.14
CA SER A 879 27.41 35.99 -40.11
C SER A 879 26.87 34.79 -40.86
N PHE A 880 27.60 34.34 -41.87
CA PHE A 880 27.26 33.16 -42.65
C PHE A 880 28.30 32.08 -42.42
N THR A 881 27.83 30.93 -41.93
CA THR A 881 28.67 29.77 -41.71
C THR A 881 28.68 28.92 -42.98
N VAL A 882 29.86 28.72 -43.57
CA VAL A 882 30.06 27.86 -44.74
C VAL A 882 30.86 26.64 -44.33
N ASN A 883 30.34 25.46 -44.64
CA ASN A 883 30.97 24.19 -44.30
C ASN A 883 31.90 23.75 -45.43
N PHE A 884 33.12 23.39 -45.07
CA PHE A 884 34.15 22.84 -45.96
C PHE A 884 34.46 21.41 -45.56
N ALA A 885 34.24 20.45 -46.44
CA ALA A 885 34.70 19.08 -46.28
C ALA A 885 36.22 19.01 -46.54
N SER A 886 36.93 18.27 -45.69
CA SER A 886 38.33 17.99 -45.96
C SER A 886 38.48 17.10 -47.20
N PHE A 887 39.37 17.50 -48.11
CA PHE A 887 39.65 16.73 -49.33
C PHE A 887 40.46 15.45 -49.07
N MET A 888 41.27 15.41 -48.00
CA MET A 888 42.01 14.24 -47.53
C MET A 888 42.03 14.18 -46.00
N ASN A 889 41.92 12.98 -45.42
CA ASN A 889 42.01 12.75 -43.98
C ASN A 889 43.30 12.01 -43.63
N ILE A 890 43.89 12.34 -42.49
CA ILE A 890 45.13 11.76 -42.02
C ILE A 890 44.91 11.13 -40.65
N ASP A 891 45.26 9.85 -40.55
CA ASP A 891 45.20 9.05 -39.33
C ASP A 891 46.61 8.60 -38.93
N ASN A 892 46.88 8.47 -37.62
CA ASN A 892 48.20 8.07 -37.12
C ASN A 892 48.12 7.01 -36.01
N ASP A 893 49.12 6.13 -35.95
CA ASP A 893 49.26 5.14 -34.89
C ASP A 893 50.73 5.01 -34.44
N THR A 894 50.92 4.73 -33.15
CA THR A 894 52.24 4.51 -32.54
C THR A 894 52.30 3.14 -31.90
N SER A 895 53.30 2.35 -32.28
CA SER A 895 53.53 1.02 -31.72
C SER A 895 54.95 0.87 -31.19
N LEU A 896 55.08 0.02 -30.18
CA LEU A 896 56.34 -0.25 -29.50
C LEU A 896 56.86 -1.62 -29.93
N LEU A 897 57.98 -1.62 -30.65
CA LEU A 897 58.67 -2.82 -31.11
C LEU A 897 59.99 -2.91 -30.36
N GLU A 898 60.04 -3.79 -29.36
CA GLU A 898 61.16 -3.94 -28.42
C GLU A 898 61.45 -2.64 -27.64
N GLU A 899 62.44 -1.87 -28.08
CA GLU A 899 62.84 -0.58 -27.50
C GLU A 899 62.65 0.60 -28.47
N LYS A 900 62.13 0.37 -29.69
CA LYS A 900 61.94 1.40 -30.73
C LYS A 900 60.46 1.74 -30.93
N VAL A 901 60.20 3.00 -31.26
CA VAL A 901 58.86 3.51 -31.55
C VAL A 901 58.68 3.70 -33.06
N LEU A 902 57.60 3.14 -33.59
CA LEU A 902 57.19 3.30 -34.98
C LEU A 902 56.03 4.28 -35.07
N PHE A 903 56.06 5.17 -36.06
CA PHE A 903 54.98 6.10 -36.38
C PHE A 903 54.44 5.78 -37.78
N GLU A 904 53.18 5.37 -37.85
CA GLU A 904 52.47 5.09 -39.11
C GLU A 904 51.45 6.20 -39.37
N LEU A 905 51.51 6.80 -40.57
CA LEU A 905 50.53 7.77 -41.05
C LEU A 905 49.75 7.18 -42.23
N ALA A 906 48.43 7.25 -42.17
CA ALA A 906 47.56 6.82 -43.23
C ALA A 906 46.73 7.98 -43.79
N ILE A 907 46.90 8.24 -45.08
CA ILE A 907 46.14 9.22 -45.85
C ILE A 907 44.95 8.51 -46.50
N LEU A 908 43.75 8.98 -46.19
CA LEU A 908 42.47 8.51 -46.69
C LEU A 908 41.84 9.60 -47.56
N ARG A 909 41.56 9.26 -48.82
CA ARG A 909 40.92 10.19 -49.76
C ARG A 909 39.44 9.83 -49.90
N ASN A 910 38.57 10.83 -49.71
CA ASN A 910 37.11 10.62 -49.71
C ASN A 910 36.37 11.33 -50.87
N ILE A 911 37.04 12.15 -51.69
CA ILE A 911 36.42 12.92 -52.79
C ILE A 911 37.12 12.63 -54.12
N ASP A 912 36.37 12.22 -55.14
CA ASP A 912 36.91 11.64 -56.38
C ASP A 912 37.18 12.64 -57.52
N GLU A 913 36.81 13.92 -57.34
CA GLU A 913 36.80 14.95 -58.40
C GLU A 913 38.19 15.51 -58.80
N TRP A 914 39.23 15.31 -57.99
CA TRP A 914 40.55 15.95 -58.16
C TRP A 914 41.71 14.96 -58.03
N LEU A 915 42.68 14.95 -58.94
CA LEU A 915 43.87 14.10 -58.81
C LEU A 915 44.89 14.74 -57.84
N ILE A 916 45.33 14.00 -56.79
CA ILE A 916 46.34 14.46 -55.83
C ILE A 916 47.73 14.03 -56.24
N MET A 917 48.63 15.01 -56.40
CA MET A 917 50.03 14.78 -56.73
C MET A 917 50.92 15.23 -55.55
N PRO A 918 51.25 14.33 -54.61
CA PRO A 918 52.17 14.66 -53.52
C PRO A 918 53.56 14.94 -54.10
N GLN A 919 54.20 16.01 -53.62
CA GLN A 919 55.51 16.45 -54.07
C GLN A 919 56.59 16.08 -53.04
N GLU A 920 56.34 16.30 -51.75
CA GLU A 920 57.31 16.06 -50.67
C GLU A 920 56.59 15.74 -49.35
N ALA A 921 57.15 14.83 -48.53
CA ALA A 921 56.62 14.46 -47.21
C ALA A 921 57.77 14.36 -46.18
N ILE A 922 57.76 15.24 -45.18
CA ILE A 922 58.82 15.35 -44.16
C ILE A 922 58.19 15.30 -42.76
N LEU A 923 58.79 14.51 -41.86
CA LEU A 923 58.44 14.45 -40.44
C LEU A 923 59.67 14.85 -39.60
N SER A 924 59.60 16.00 -38.96
CA SER A 924 60.69 16.59 -38.16
C SER A 924 60.28 16.76 -36.71
N ARG A 925 61.20 16.49 -35.77
CA ARG A 925 60.96 16.79 -34.35
C ARG A 925 60.96 18.30 -34.13
N ILE A 926 59.98 18.81 -33.41
CA ILE A 926 59.89 20.23 -33.02
C ILE A 926 60.81 20.43 -31.79
N SER A 927 61.89 21.20 -31.97
CA SER A 927 62.94 21.45 -30.97
C SER A 927 63.50 22.86 -31.14
N ASP A 928 63.73 23.58 -30.02
CA ASP A 928 64.25 24.95 -30.02
C ASP A 928 65.75 25.06 -30.36
N LYS A 929 66.49 23.95 -30.55
CA LYS A 929 67.95 23.96 -30.75
C LYS A 929 68.40 23.15 -31.98
N SER A 930 68.69 23.87 -33.08
CA SER A 930 69.24 23.39 -34.37
C SER A 930 68.45 22.26 -35.07
N PRO A 931 68.47 22.18 -36.42
CA PRO A 931 67.66 21.18 -37.13
C PRO A 931 68.13 19.75 -36.81
N GLU A 932 67.32 18.99 -36.08
CA GLU A 932 67.51 17.57 -35.87
C GLU A 932 67.24 16.79 -37.17
N ILE A 933 67.92 15.65 -37.34
CA ILE A 933 67.74 14.79 -38.52
C ILE A 933 66.27 14.33 -38.57
N PRO A 934 65.55 14.55 -39.69
CA PRO A 934 64.15 14.14 -39.81
C PRO A 934 64.00 12.63 -39.62
N ALA A 935 62.83 12.20 -39.14
CA ALA A 935 62.55 10.79 -38.94
C ALA A 935 62.76 10.02 -40.26
N LYS A 936 63.32 8.81 -40.17
CA LYS A 936 63.65 8.04 -41.37
C LYS A 936 62.36 7.44 -41.96
N LEU A 937 61.94 7.94 -43.11
CA LEU A 937 60.83 7.38 -43.88
C LEU A 937 61.25 6.03 -44.47
N LEU A 938 60.48 4.99 -44.19
CA LEU A 938 60.76 3.62 -44.66
C LEU A 938 60.32 3.40 -46.11
N ASN A 939 59.44 4.24 -46.65
CA ASN A 939 58.90 4.15 -48.02
C ASN A 939 59.01 5.48 -48.82
N PRO A 940 60.19 5.84 -49.36
CA PRO A 940 60.48 7.19 -49.88
C PRO A 940 59.98 7.53 -51.30
N LYS A 941 59.46 6.57 -52.09
CA LYS A 941 58.95 6.84 -53.45
C LYS A 941 57.47 7.25 -53.40
N LEU A 942 57.18 8.55 -53.56
CA LEU A 942 55.82 9.08 -53.58
C LEU A 942 55.15 8.88 -54.94
N THR A 943 53.94 8.32 -54.96
CA THR A 943 53.15 8.09 -56.18
C THR A 943 51.83 8.86 -56.13
N TYR A 944 51.20 9.08 -57.28
CA TYR A 944 49.88 9.72 -57.34
C TYR A 944 48.85 8.95 -56.51
N ILE A 945 48.04 9.69 -55.75
CA ILE A 945 47.01 9.10 -54.89
C ILE A 945 45.72 9.00 -55.71
N GLN A 946 45.46 7.78 -56.21
CA GLN A 946 44.24 7.49 -56.95
C GLN A 946 43.00 7.56 -56.03
N PRO A 947 41.81 7.87 -56.60
CA PRO A 947 40.55 7.79 -55.87
C PRO A 947 40.34 6.42 -55.18
N GLY A 948 39.86 6.41 -53.94
CA GLY A 948 39.52 5.17 -53.20
C GLY A 948 40.68 4.39 -52.54
N CYS A 949 41.94 4.85 -52.62
CA CYS A 949 43.09 4.16 -52.02
C CYS A 949 43.47 4.70 -50.61
N LYS A 950 43.90 3.82 -49.69
CA LYS A 950 44.55 4.19 -48.41
C LYS A 950 46.06 4.22 -48.61
N TYR A 951 46.66 5.40 -48.56
CA TYR A 951 48.10 5.60 -48.78
C TYR A 951 48.83 5.71 -47.44
N ARG A 952 49.84 4.87 -47.18
CA ARG A 952 50.54 4.80 -45.88
C ARG A 952 51.98 5.27 -45.99
N LEU A 953 52.41 6.05 -45.00
CA LEU A 953 53.80 6.47 -44.81
C LEU A 953 54.25 6.02 -43.41
N VAL A 954 55.42 5.39 -43.32
CA VAL A 954 55.90 4.81 -42.04
C VAL A 954 57.28 5.35 -41.70
N TRP A 955 57.43 5.89 -40.50
CA TRP A 955 58.69 6.43 -39.99
C TRP A 955 59.18 5.66 -38.76
N ILE A 956 60.50 5.54 -38.65
CA ILE A 956 61.16 5.14 -37.40
C ILE A 956 61.53 6.41 -36.64
N LEU A 957 61.04 6.54 -35.41
CA LEU A 957 61.37 7.66 -34.55
C LEU A 957 62.78 7.48 -33.94
N PRO A 958 63.63 8.52 -33.92
CA PRO A 958 64.96 8.45 -33.33
C PRO A 958 64.88 8.25 -31.80
N SER A 959 65.63 7.29 -31.24
CA SER A 959 65.55 6.96 -29.79
C SER A 959 66.36 7.94 -28.92
N SER A 960 65.72 8.62 -27.97
CA SER A 960 66.41 9.38 -26.91
C SER A 960 66.76 8.46 -25.73
N LYS A 961 67.97 7.88 -25.73
CA LYS A 961 68.44 7.12 -24.55
C LYS A 961 68.59 8.07 -23.35
N GLY A 962 67.75 7.91 -22.31
CA GLY A 962 68.00 8.51 -20.99
C GLY A 962 66.94 9.46 -20.41
N LYS A 963 65.79 9.69 -21.06
CA LYS A 963 64.70 10.51 -20.48
C LYS A 963 63.39 9.73 -20.43
N THR A 964 62.91 9.43 -19.23
CA THR A 964 61.62 8.76 -19.02
C THR A 964 60.50 9.80 -18.86
N ASN A 965 59.44 9.67 -19.68
CA ASN A 965 58.17 10.41 -19.64
C ASN A 965 58.09 11.84 -20.22
N GLU A 966 58.97 12.28 -21.13
CA GLU A 966 58.71 13.50 -21.93
C GLU A 966 57.79 13.19 -23.14
N ILE A 967 56.86 14.09 -23.45
CA ILE A 967 56.04 14.05 -24.67
C ILE A 967 56.85 14.73 -25.78
N GLU A 968 57.09 14.03 -26.88
CA GLU A 968 57.83 14.58 -28.01
C GLU A 968 56.86 15.05 -29.10
N HIS A 969 57.08 16.25 -29.65
CA HIS A 969 56.25 16.84 -30.70
C HIS A 969 56.95 16.73 -32.06
N TYR A 970 56.21 16.34 -33.09
CA TYR A 970 56.69 16.19 -34.45
C TYR A 970 55.81 16.99 -35.42
N GLU A 971 56.44 17.72 -36.34
CA GLU A 971 55.78 18.48 -37.41
C GLU A 971 55.83 17.67 -38.71
N LEU A 972 54.66 17.54 -39.35
CA LEU A 972 54.48 16.99 -40.68
C LEU A 972 54.31 18.12 -41.68
N ARG A 973 55.13 18.11 -42.74
CA ARG A 973 54.95 18.93 -43.93
C ARG A 973 54.70 18.05 -45.14
N LEU A 974 53.52 18.21 -45.76
CA LEU A 974 53.13 17.53 -47.00
C LEU A 974 52.76 18.56 -48.08
N THR A 975 53.57 18.69 -49.13
CA THR A 975 53.27 19.56 -50.27
C THR A 975 52.59 18.78 -51.39
N TYR A 976 51.56 19.37 -52.01
CA TYR A 976 50.80 18.70 -53.06
C TYR A 976 50.18 19.69 -54.07
N ARG A 977 49.87 19.17 -55.26
CA ARG A 977 49.07 19.87 -56.28
C ARG A 977 47.83 19.06 -56.62
N VAL A 978 46.76 19.78 -57.01
CA VAL A 978 45.52 19.16 -57.48
C VAL A 978 45.26 19.52 -58.94
N LYS A 979 44.73 18.55 -59.69
CA LYS A 979 44.28 18.76 -61.07
C LYS A 979 42.83 18.31 -61.19
N SER A 980 41.96 19.17 -61.72
CA SER A 980 40.56 18.81 -61.98
C SER A 980 40.48 17.74 -63.07
N LEU A 981 39.61 16.76 -62.89
CA LEU A 981 39.32 15.76 -63.91
C LEU A 981 38.31 16.27 -64.97
N ASN A 982 37.62 17.38 -64.72
CA ASN A 982 36.67 18.01 -65.64
C ASN A 982 37.30 19.30 -66.19
N GLY A 983 37.61 19.35 -67.49
CA GLY A 983 38.38 20.43 -68.11
C GLY A 983 37.68 21.80 -68.10
N TYR A 984 38.41 22.85 -67.70
CA TYR A 984 38.00 24.26 -67.81
C TYR A 984 38.71 24.96 -68.99
N THR A 985 38.11 26.04 -69.50
CA THR A 985 38.64 26.93 -70.56
C THR A 985 39.81 27.79 -70.08
N ASN A 986 40.74 28.12 -70.99
CA ASN A 986 42.05 28.76 -70.74
C ASN A 986 42.05 30.12 -69.98
N GLU A 987 40.91 30.77 -69.70
CA GLU A 987 40.87 32.08 -69.00
C GLU A 987 40.77 31.97 -67.47
N GLU A 988 40.45 30.80 -66.91
CA GLU A 988 40.32 30.57 -65.46
C GLU A 988 41.57 29.92 -64.82
N GLU A 989 42.62 29.62 -65.60
CA GLU A 989 43.80 28.88 -65.11
C GLU A 989 44.53 29.57 -63.95
N LEU A 990 44.51 30.91 -63.87
CA LEU A 990 45.18 31.67 -62.82
C LEU A 990 44.53 31.54 -61.44
N ILE A 991 43.22 31.29 -61.37
CA ILE A 991 42.49 31.16 -60.11
C ILE A 991 42.66 29.75 -59.52
N TYR A 992 42.80 28.73 -60.37
CA TYR A 992 42.82 27.32 -59.97
C TYR A 992 44.20 26.65 -59.95
N ASN A 993 45.22 27.19 -60.63
CA ASN A 993 46.60 26.64 -60.64
C ASN A 993 47.42 27.10 -59.41
N ARG A 994 47.27 26.41 -58.28
CA ARG A 994 47.92 26.71 -56.99
C ARG A 994 48.68 25.50 -56.43
N GLU A 995 49.78 25.77 -55.74
CA GLU A 995 50.48 24.79 -54.90
C GLU A 995 49.94 24.84 -53.47
N TYR A 996 49.65 23.66 -52.90
CA TYR A 996 49.05 23.52 -51.59
C TYR A 996 50.04 22.87 -50.63
N THR A 997 49.97 23.26 -49.37
CA THR A 997 50.79 22.66 -48.30
C THR A 997 49.89 22.31 -47.13
N LEU A 998 50.03 21.08 -46.67
CA LEU A 998 49.41 20.59 -45.45
C LEU A 998 50.45 20.56 -44.33
N PHE A 999 50.09 21.15 -43.20
CA PHE A 999 50.86 21.15 -41.97
C PHE A 999 50.06 20.46 -40.88
N ASP A 1000 50.73 19.62 -40.08
CA ASP A 1000 50.13 18.97 -38.92
C ASP A 1000 51.17 18.68 -37.83
N GLU A 1001 50.74 18.63 -36.57
CA GLU A 1001 51.61 18.40 -35.42
C GLU A 1001 51.15 17.19 -34.60
N PHE A 1002 52.06 16.27 -34.28
CA PHE A 1002 51.77 15.04 -33.55
C PHE A 1002 52.53 14.99 -32.23
N SER A 1003 51.82 14.68 -31.13
CA SER A 1003 52.41 14.44 -29.81
C SER A 1003 52.54 12.95 -29.52
N VAL A 1004 53.77 12.46 -29.28
CA VAL A 1004 54.05 11.04 -29.01
C VAL A 1004 54.57 10.88 -27.58
N GLN A 1005 53.94 10.01 -26.78
CA GLN A 1005 54.31 9.75 -25.38
C GLN A 1005 54.96 8.36 -25.20
N CYS A 1006 56.24 8.34 -24.83
CA CYS A 1006 57.00 7.10 -24.60
C CYS A 1006 56.96 6.67 -23.12
N LYS A 1007 56.25 5.58 -22.75
CA LYS A 1007 56.16 5.04 -21.37
C LYS A 1007 56.92 3.72 -21.21
N THR A 1008 57.66 3.57 -20.10
CA THR A 1008 58.30 2.30 -19.69
C THR A 1008 57.37 1.46 -18.79
N PRO A 1009 57.28 0.12 -18.94
CA PRO A 1009 56.37 -0.73 -18.14
C PRO A 1009 56.88 -1.00 -16.71
N ASN A 1010 55.97 -1.03 -15.71
CA ASN A 1010 56.29 -1.21 -14.28
C ASN A 1010 56.30 -2.70 -13.84
N TYR A 1011 55.47 -3.55 -14.45
CA TYR A 1011 55.38 -4.98 -14.12
C TYR A 1011 55.38 -5.85 -15.38
N GLU A 1012 55.91 -7.06 -15.28
CA GLU A 1012 55.77 -8.12 -16.28
C GLU A 1012 54.76 -9.16 -15.77
N LEU A 1013 53.80 -9.53 -16.62
CA LEU A 1013 52.72 -10.47 -16.30
C LEU A 1013 52.75 -11.70 -17.21
N CYS A 1014 52.55 -12.86 -16.60
CA CYS A 1014 52.41 -14.14 -17.30
C CYS A 1014 51.24 -14.93 -16.71
N ALA A 1015 50.35 -15.43 -17.55
CA ALA A 1015 49.23 -16.26 -17.12
C ALA A 1015 49.26 -17.66 -17.71
N GLN A 1016 48.78 -18.63 -16.93
CA GLN A 1016 48.69 -20.02 -17.30
C GLN A 1016 47.37 -20.63 -16.78
N LEU A 1017 46.70 -21.39 -17.63
CA LEU A 1017 45.44 -22.08 -17.30
C LEU A 1017 45.69 -23.56 -17.01
N LEU A 1018 45.20 -24.05 -15.88
CA LEU A 1018 45.28 -25.45 -15.46
C LEU A 1018 43.87 -26.03 -15.21
N SER A 1019 43.66 -27.30 -15.58
CA SER A 1019 42.40 -27.99 -15.29
C SER A 1019 42.31 -28.36 -13.79
N SER A 1020 41.12 -28.26 -13.20
CA SER A 1020 40.90 -28.59 -11.77
C SER A 1020 40.89 -30.11 -11.48
N GLN A 1021 40.89 -30.96 -12.50
CA GLN A 1021 40.96 -32.42 -12.35
C GLN A 1021 42.42 -32.89 -12.28
N PRO A 1022 42.85 -33.66 -11.24
CA PRO A 1022 44.25 -33.99 -11.00
C PRO A 1022 44.98 -34.73 -12.13
N SER A 1023 44.23 -35.39 -13.02
CA SER A 1023 44.70 -36.23 -14.13
C SER A 1023 44.46 -35.64 -15.53
N ALA A 1024 43.86 -34.46 -15.66
CA ALA A 1024 43.57 -33.84 -16.95
C ALA A 1024 44.50 -32.64 -17.22
N VAL A 1025 45.17 -32.63 -18.37
CA VAL A 1025 46.06 -31.52 -18.80
C VAL A 1025 45.29 -30.41 -19.53
N LEU A 1026 44.09 -30.71 -20.05
CA LEU A 1026 43.33 -29.83 -20.94
C LEU A 1026 42.03 -29.32 -20.29
N CYS A 1027 41.68 -28.07 -20.61
CA CYS A 1027 40.47 -27.39 -20.13
C CYS A 1027 39.22 -27.91 -20.88
N ARG A 1028 38.08 -28.01 -20.20
CA ARG A 1028 36.82 -28.49 -20.77
C ARG A 1028 35.66 -27.56 -20.47
N VAL A 1029 34.75 -27.42 -21.42
CA VAL A 1029 33.56 -26.58 -21.30
C VAL A 1029 32.73 -26.98 -20.08
N GLY A 1030 32.35 -25.99 -19.27
CA GLY A 1030 31.52 -26.15 -18.07
C GLY A 1030 32.28 -26.64 -16.83
N ASN A 1031 33.53 -27.09 -16.94
CA ASN A 1031 34.33 -27.52 -15.80
C ASN A 1031 35.21 -26.37 -15.27
N ALA A 1032 35.42 -26.34 -13.94
CA ALA A 1032 36.28 -25.35 -13.31
C ALA A 1032 37.74 -25.52 -13.77
N CYS A 1033 38.41 -24.42 -14.08
CA CYS A 1033 39.83 -24.34 -14.38
C CYS A 1033 40.46 -23.27 -13.49
N ASP A 1034 41.70 -23.50 -13.06
CA ASP A 1034 42.46 -22.55 -12.27
C ASP A 1034 43.39 -21.76 -13.19
N MET A 1035 43.09 -20.48 -13.38
CA MET A 1035 43.95 -19.52 -14.06
C MET A 1035 44.93 -18.92 -13.07
N ILE A 1036 46.20 -19.26 -13.23
CA ILE A 1036 47.30 -18.80 -12.40
C ILE A 1036 47.94 -17.58 -13.08
N VAL A 1037 47.96 -16.46 -12.37
CA VAL A 1037 48.63 -15.23 -12.80
C VAL A 1037 49.90 -15.04 -11.98
N SER A 1038 51.03 -15.03 -12.67
CA SER A 1038 52.35 -14.75 -12.12
C SER A 1038 52.75 -13.33 -12.48
N LEU A 1039 53.12 -12.55 -11.46
CA LEU A 1039 53.49 -11.15 -11.57
C LEU A 1039 54.94 -10.98 -11.13
N ARG A 1040 55.73 -10.29 -11.96
CA ARG A 1040 57.10 -9.86 -11.67
C ARG A 1040 57.18 -8.34 -11.66
N SER A 1041 57.64 -7.78 -10.56
CA SER A 1041 57.94 -6.35 -10.45
C SER A 1041 59.23 -6.03 -11.21
N LEU A 1042 59.19 -5.05 -12.11
CA LEU A 1042 60.39 -4.52 -12.78
C LEU A 1042 61.02 -3.35 -11.99
N ILE A 1043 60.39 -2.95 -10.88
CA ILE A 1043 60.80 -1.83 -10.01
C ILE A 1043 61.21 -2.33 -8.62
N ASN A 1044 61.17 -3.64 -8.35
CA ASN A 1044 61.54 -4.30 -7.09
C ASN A 1044 60.88 -3.74 -5.81
N ARG A 1045 59.61 -3.31 -5.89
CA ARG A 1045 58.84 -2.82 -4.73
C ARG A 1045 58.04 -3.94 -4.06
N VAL A 1046 58.03 -3.96 -2.72
CA VAL A 1046 57.22 -4.88 -1.90
C VAL A 1046 55.93 -4.19 -1.53
N GLU A 1047 54.83 -4.65 -2.12
CA GLU A 1047 53.51 -4.06 -1.92
C GLU A 1047 52.40 -5.07 -2.17
N THR A 1048 51.20 -4.76 -1.67
CA THR A 1048 49.99 -5.51 -2.03
C THR A 1048 49.33 -4.81 -3.21
N VAL A 1049 49.06 -5.56 -4.28
CA VAL A 1049 48.37 -5.08 -5.48
C VAL A 1049 47.07 -5.83 -5.67
N VAL A 1050 46.13 -5.22 -6.38
CA VAL A 1050 44.89 -5.90 -6.81
C VAL A 1050 45.09 -6.39 -8.24
N VAL A 1051 44.99 -7.69 -8.44
CA VAL A 1051 44.96 -8.28 -9.78
C VAL A 1051 43.49 -8.43 -10.18
N SER A 1052 43.15 -7.88 -11.34
CA SER A 1052 41.83 -8.01 -11.95
C SER A 1052 41.94 -8.84 -13.22
N VAL A 1053 40.98 -9.75 -13.39
CA VAL A 1053 40.82 -10.56 -14.58
C VAL A 1053 39.45 -10.28 -15.18
N ASP A 1054 39.44 -9.77 -16.40
CA ASP A 1054 38.22 -9.55 -17.17
C ASP A 1054 38.27 -10.33 -18.47
N ALA A 1055 37.12 -10.89 -18.85
CA ALA A 1055 36.96 -11.64 -20.08
C ALA A 1055 35.57 -11.41 -20.64
N ASP A 1056 35.42 -11.63 -21.94
CA ASP A 1056 34.11 -11.68 -22.57
C ASP A 1056 33.28 -12.83 -21.94
N PRO A 1057 32.09 -12.53 -21.40
CA PRO A 1057 31.22 -13.53 -20.78
C PRO A 1057 30.69 -14.59 -21.75
N TYR A 1058 30.85 -14.41 -23.07
CA TYR A 1058 30.59 -15.43 -24.07
C TYR A 1058 31.66 -16.54 -24.06
N PHE A 1059 32.91 -16.17 -23.76
CA PHE A 1059 34.07 -17.07 -23.76
C PHE A 1059 34.34 -17.69 -22.39
N TRP A 1060 34.28 -16.90 -21.31
CA TRP A 1060 34.67 -17.32 -19.96
C TRP A 1060 33.66 -16.88 -18.90
N THR A 1061 33.49 -17.67 -17.85
CA THR A 1061 32.81 -17.27 -16.60
C THR A 1061 33.82 -17.28 -15.47
N ILE A 1062 33.93 -16.18 -14.73
CA ILE A 1062 34.94 -16.00 -13.69
C ILE A 1062 34.23 -15.92 -12.35
N SER A 1063 34.59 -16.77 -11.39
CA SER A 1063 33.93 -16.82 -10.07
C SER A 1063 34.18 -15.55 -9.26
N GLU A 1064 35.42 -15.09 -9.25
CA GLU A 1064 35.88 -13.90 -8.52
C GLU A 1064 36.78 -13.10 -9.46
N ARG A 1065 36.40 -11.88 -9.86
CA ARG A 1065 37.17 -11.10 -10.85
C ARG A 1065 38.37 -10.36 -10.28
N HIS A 1066 38.38 -10.15 -8.96
CA HIS A 1066 39.39 -9.34 -8.29
C HIS A 1066 39.96 -10.12 -7.11
N LYS A 1067 41.29 -10.16 -7.01
CA LYS A 1067 41.97 -10.75 -5.85
C LYS A 1067 43.18 -9.92 -5.45
N LEU A 1068 43.44 -9.89 -4.14
CA LEU A 1068 44.59 -9.22 -3.55
C LEU A 1068 45.82 -10.12 -3.63
N LEU A 1069 46.89 -9.61 -4.24
CA LEU A 1069 48.17 -10.29 -4.36
C LEU A 1069 49.24 -9.49 -3.61
N HIS A 1070 49.84 -10.11 -2.59
CA HIS A 1070 51.02 -9.57 -1.93
C HIS A 1070 52.28 -9.95 -2.72
N VAL A 1071 53.00 -8.96 -3.25
CA VAL A 1071 54.29 -9.16 -3.92
C VAL A 1071 55.35 -9.41 -2.86
N LYS A 1072 56.15 -10.47 -3.02
CA LYS A 1072 57.22 -10.81 -2.05
C LYS A 1072 58.44 -9.91 -2.22
N GLU A 1073 59.35 -9.95 -1.26
CA GLU A 1073 60.66 -9.26 -1.32
C GLU A 1073 61.49 -9.63 -2.57
N SER A 1074 61.30 -10.84 -3.11
CA SER A 1074 61.91 -11.25 -4.38
C SER A 1074 61.34 -10.57 -5.63
N GLY A 1075 60.36 -9.66 -5.49
CA GLY A 1075 59.67 -8.99 -6.59
C GLY A 1075 58.65 -9.87 -7.32
N LEU A 1076 58.39 -11.09 -6.82
CA LEU A 1076 57.48 -12.06 -7.43
C LEU A 1076 56.20 -12.25 -6.60
N GLY A 1077 55.07 -12.38 -7.28
CA GLY A 1077 53.77 -12.71 -6.70
C GLY A 1077 52.99 -13.66 -7.62
N GLN A 1078 52.16 -14.53 -7.03
CA GLN A 1078 51.33 -15.46 -7.77
C GLN A 1078 49.94 -15.58 -7.14
N ILE A 1079 48.90 -15.58 -7.98
CA ILE A 1079 47.52 -15.69 -7.54
C ILE A 1079 46.70 -16.56 -8.50
N SER A 1080 45.70 -17.27 -7.98
CA SER A 1080 44.84 -18.15 -8.79
C SER A 1080 43.39 -17.68 -8.83
N PHE A 1081 42.80 -17.74 -10.01
CA PHE A 1081 41.40 -17.42 -10.30
C PHE A 1081 40.70 -18.67 -10.81
N THR A 1082 39.51 -18.96 -10.29
CA THR A 1082 38.69 -20.06 -10.82
C THR A 1082 37.84 -19.53 -11.96
N VAL A 1083 38.02 -20.12 -13.14
CA VAL A 1083 37.36 -19.73 -14.38
C VAL A 1083 36.73 -20.94 -15.07
N PHE A 1084 35.64 -20.73 -15.79
CA PHE A 1084 34.89 -21.75 -16.51
C PHE A 1084 34.81 -21.37 -17.98
N PRO A 1085 35.38 -22.16 -18.90
CA PRO A 1085 35.20 -21.91 -20.32
C PRO A 1085 33.78 -22.29 -20.76
N LYS A 1086 33.20 -21.47 -21.64
CA LYS A 1086 31.81 -21.61 -22.09
C LYS A 1086 31.63 -22.24 -23.46
N MET A 1087 32.69 -22.28 -24.27
CA MET A 1087 32.64 -22.87 -25.61
C MET A 1087 33.88 -23.71 -25.94
N ILE A 1088 33.73 -24.59 -26.93
CA ILE A 1088 34.79 -25.46 -27.45
C ILE A 1088 35.60 -24.67 -28.49
N GLY A 1089 36.92 -24.84 -28.53
CA GLY A 1089 37.80 -24.21 -29.53
C GLY A 1089 38.97 -23.43 -28.93
N PHE A 1090 39.63 -22.62 -29.76
CA PHE A 1090 40.77 -21.78 -29.35
C PHE A 1090 40.27 -20.44 -28.83
N LEU A 1091 40.28 -20.29 -27.51
CA LEU A 1091 39.81 -19.11 -26.82
C LEU A 1091 40.98 -18.18 -26.48
N PRO A 1092 40.84 -16.86 -26.67
CA PRO A 1092 41.84 -15.93 -26.17
C PRO A 1092 41.93 -15.98 -24.64
N TYR A 1093 43.12 -15.74 -24.10
CA TYR A 1093 43.30 -15.59 -22.66
C TYR A 1093 42.45 -14.41 -22.13
N PRO A 1094 41.88 -14.52 -20.93
CA PRO A 1094 41.30 -13.38 -20.23
C PRO A 1094 42.29 -12.21 -20.10
N LEU A 1095 41.79 -10.99 -20.22
CA LEU A 1095 42.57 -9.77 -20.07
C LEU A 1095 42.93 -9.57 -18.59
N ILE A 1096 44.21 -9.25 -18.32
CA ILE A 1096 44.75 -9.12 -16.97
C ILE A 1096 45.18 -7.68 -16.76
N SER A 1097 44.75 -7.10 -15.65
CA SER A 1097 45.13 -5.75 -15.24
C SER A 1097 45.55 -5.70 -13.78
N VAL A 1098 46.47 -4.80 -13.45
CA VAL A 1098 46.99 -4.61 -12.09
C VAL A 1098 46.67 -3.21 -11.61
N TYR A 1099 46.15 -3.13 -10.39
CA TYR A 1099 45.77 -1.89 -9.72
C TYR A 1099 46.46 -1.76 -8.36
N ALA A 1100 46.72 -0.52 -7.93
CA ALA A 1100 47.25 -0.26 -6.59
C ALA A 1100 46.21 -0.54 -5.49
N TYR A 1101 46.63 -1.08 -4.34
CA TYR A 1101 45.75 -1.33 -3.17
C TYR A 1101 45.79 -0.16 -2.16
N ARG A 1102 44.63 0.31 -1.67
CA ARG A 1102 44.53 1.38 -0.66
C ARG A 1102 44.20 0.82 0.73
N TYR A 1103 45.07 1.05 1.72
CA TYR A 1103 44.91 0.58 3.11
C TYR A 1103 44.19 1.64 3.98
N LYS A 1104 43.07 1.33 4.64
CA LYS A 1104 42.47 2.19 5.68
C LYS A 1104 43.01 1.78 7.06
N ARG A 1105 43.75 2.67 7.73
CA ARG A 1105 44.19 2.52 9.14
C ARG A 1105 43.23 3.30 10.04
N SER A 1106 42.56 2.64 11.00
CA SER A 1106 42.13 3.24 12.26
C SER A 1106 42.11 2.20 13.38
N THR A 1107 42.75 2.54 14.49
CA THR A 1107 42.88 1.72 15.71
C THR A 1107 41.80 2.11 16.72
N SER A 1108 40.67 1.41 16.73
CA SER A 1108 39.81 1.20 17.90
C SER A 1108 38.57 0.39 17.46
N ASP A 1109 38.17 -0.54 18.33
CA ASP A 1109 36.97 -1.39 18.28
C ASP A 1109 37.05 -2.70 17.48
N VAL A 1110 37.46 -3.72 18.24
CA VAL A 1110 37.10 -5.12 18.05
C VAL A 1110 35.58 -5.27 18.23
N SER A 1111 34.99 -6.09 17.37
CA SER A 1111 33.61 -6.60 17.36
C SER A 1111 32.56 -5.77 16.61
N GLN A 1112 32.52 -5.95 15.29
CA GLN A 1112 31.28 -6.27 14.59
C GLN A 1112 31.57 -6.96 13.26
N SER A 1113 31.12 -8.20 13.17
CA SER A 1113 31.15 -9.03 11.96
C SER A 1113 30.06 -8.60 10.98
N SER A 1114 30.41 -8.74 9.70
CA SER A 1114 29.56 -8.88 8.50
C SER A 1114 29.03 -7.61 7.82
N THR A 1115 29.40 -7.53 6.53
CA THR A 1115 28.84 -6.76 5.40
C THR A 1115 29.40 -5.35 5.15
N GLU A 1116 30.56 -5.26 4.49
CA GLU A 1116 31.01 -4.04 3.79
C GLU A 1116 31.43 -4.32 2.34
N SER A 1117 31.06 -3.41 1.46
CA SER A 1117 31.13 -3.42 0.00
C SER A 1117 32.54 -3.41 -0.60
N ILE A 1118 32.81 -4.31 -1.55
CA ILE A 1118 34.07 -4.41 -2.31
C ILE A 1118 34.06 -3.44 -3.51
N TYR A 1119 34.35 -2.14 -3.35
CA TYR A 1119 34.77 -1.26 -4.46
C TYR A 1119 35.54 -0.04 -3.96
N ASP A 1120 36.86 -0.16 -3.76
CA ASP A 1120 37.76 0.98 -3.56
C ASP A 1120 39.19 0.61 -4.03
N PHE A 1121 39.43 0.56 -5.35
CA PHE A 1121 40.75 0.27 -5.94
C PHE A 1121 41.53 1.56 -6.29
N GLY A 1122 42.87 1.52 -6.25
CA GLY A 1122 43.75 2.61 -6.71
C GLY A 1122 44.00 2.61 -8.23
N PRO A 1123 44.85 3.52 -8.77
CA PRO A 1123 45.08 3.66 -10.21
C PRO A 1123 45.70 2.40 -10.86
N ARG A 1124 45.44 2.22 -12.16
CA ARG A 1124 46.00 1.12 -12.97
C ARG A 1124 47.50 1.33 -13.16
N LEU A 1125 48.29 0.28 -12.95
CA LEU A 1125 49.74 0.30 -13.08
C LEU A 1125 50.16 -0.18 -14.47
N SER A 1126 51.21 0.41 -15.07
CA SER A 1126 51.69 0.01 -16.40
C SER A 1126 52.29 -1.39 -16.35
N SER A 1127 51.82 -2.28 -17.22
CA SER A 1127 52.29 -3.67 -17.20
C SER A 1127 52.42 -4.22 -18.62
N PHE A 1128 53.50 -4.95 -18.86
CA PHE A 1128 53.67 -5.74 -20.07
C PHE A 1128 53.14 -7.16 -19.83
N VAL A 1129 52.27 -7.64 -20.72
CA VAL A 1129 51.68 -8.99 -20.62
C VAL A 1129 52.32 -9.88 -21.68
N ARG A 1130 53.18 -10.80 -21.25
CA ARG A 1130 53.94 -11.69 -22.15
C ARG A 1130 53.07 -12.70 -22.90
N THR A 1131 51.90 -13.00 -22.36
CA THR A 1131 50.95 -13.96 -22.94
C THR A 1131 49.90 -13.31 -23.82
N ASN A 1132 49.98 -11.99 -24.04
CA ASN A 1132 49.03 -11.27 -24.87
C ASN A 1132 49.12 -11.77 -26.32
N GLY A 1133 47.97 -12.11 -26.91
CA GLY A 1133 47.88 -12.74 -28.23
C GLY A 1133 48.00 -14.27 -28.26
N LYS A 1134 48.18 -14.95 -27.12
CA LYS A 1134 48.07 -16.43 -27.04
C LYS A 1134 46.62 -16.89 -26.90
N GLN A 1135 46.33 -18.12 -27.33
CA GLN A 1135 45.02 -18.77 -27.22
C GLN A 1135 45.12 -20.11 -26.47
N VAL A 1136 44.02 -20.55 -25.83
CA VAL A 1136 43.86 -21.83 -25.14
C VAL A 1136 42.85 -22.70 -25.85
N HIS A 1137 43.18 -23.96 -26.07
CA HIS A 1137 42.27 -24.93 -26.65
C HIS A 1137 41.37 -25.58 -25.57
N VAL A 1138 40.06 -25.47 -25.72
CA VAL A 1138 39.05 -26.02 -24.80
C VAL A 1138 38.26 -27.14 -25.47
N LEU A 1139 38.09 -28.26 -24.77
CA LEU A 1139 37.40 -29.48 -25.23
C LEU A 1139 35.97 -29.62 -24.66
N GLY A 1140 35.15 -30.51 -25.22
CA GLY A 1140 33.76 -30.77 -24.77
C GLY A 1140 33.64 -31.46 -23.40
N ALA A 1141 32.45 -31.40 -22.78
CA ALA A 1141 32.14 -31.99 -21.47
C ALA A 1141 32.20 -33.54 -21.46
N PHE A 1142 32.42 -34.16 -20.30
CA PHE A 1142 32.45 -35.64 -20.15
C PHE A 1142 31.03 -36.23 -20.05
N ALA A 1143 30.80 -37.41 -20.63
CA ALA A 1143 29.56 -38.17 -20.50
C ALA A 1143 29.44 -38.81 -19.10
N ALA A 1144 28.23 -38.78 -18.51
CA ALA A 1144 27.96 -39.18 -17.13
C ALA A 1144 28.20 -40.68 -16.87
N LEU A 1145 28.95 -40.99 -15.82
CA LEU A 1145 28.96 -42.30 -15.16
C LEU A 1145 28.67 -42.09 -13.66
N THR A 1146 27.67 -42.83 -13.21
CA THR A 1146 27.22 -43.04 -11.83
C THR A 1146 28.36 -43.49 -10.92
N ASP A 1147 28.63 -42.79 -9.81
CA ASP A 1147 28.71 -43.42 -8.49
C ASP A 1147 28.87 -42.43 -7.33
N SER A 1148 28.45 -42.91 -6.17
CA SER A 1148 28.14 -42.18 -4.95
C SER A 1148 29.34 -41.87 -4.01
N LYS A 1149 29.11 -40.88 -3.13
CA LYS A 1149 29.67 -40.64 -1.77
C LYS A 1149 31.06 -40.01 -1.57
N SER A 1150 31.04 -39.07 -0.62
CA SER A 1150 32.10 -38.53 0.25
C SER A 1150 33.01 -37.42 -0.30
N ALA A 1151 32.88 -36.20 0.27
CA ALA A 1151 33.96 -35.22 0.38
C ALA A 1151 33.59 -34.08 1.36
N VAL A 1152 33.43 -34.40 2.64
CA VAL A 1152 33.75 -33.44 3.71
C VAL A 1152 35.26 -33.63 3.98
N SER A 1153 36.01 -32.52 3.98
CA SER A 1153 37.47 -32.40 4.11
C SER A 1153 38.31 -32.50 2.81
N MET A 1154 38.42 -31.40 2.05
CA MET A 1154 39.40 -31.32 0.93
C MET A 1154 39.86 -29.89 0.57
N ASN A 1155 39.81 -28.93 1.51
CA ASN A 1155 40.30 -27.56 1.23
C ASN A 1155 41.75 -27.30 1.64
N THR A 1156 42.39 -28.18 2.42
CA THR A 1156 43.76 -27.97 2.91
C THR A 1156 44.84 -28.82 2.20
N SER A 1157 44.48 -29.85 1.44
CA SER A 1157 45.43 -30.64 0.65
C SER A 1157 45.71 -30.06 -0.75
N ARG A 1158 44.72 -29.36 -1.35
CA ARG A 1158 44.78 -28.85 -2.73
C ARG A 1158 45.91 -27.83 -2.98
N LEU A 1159 46.25 -27.01 -1.98
CA LEU A 1159 47.31 -26.01 -2.11
C LEU A 1159 48.73 -26.61 -2.00
N LYS A 1160 48.89 -27.76 -1.32
CA LYS A 1160 50.18 -28.44 -1.18
C LYS A 1160 50.57 -29.21 -2.44
N GLU A 1161 49.60 -29.83 -3.11
CA GLU A 1161 49.83 -30.60 -4.33
C GLU A 1161 50.08 -29.71 -5.56
N ALA A 1162 49.42 -28.55 -5.62
CA ALA A 1162 49.72 -27.51 -6.62
C ALA A 1162 51.13 -26.92 -6.43
N LYS A 1163 51.57 -26.72 -5.18
CA LYS A 1163 52.94 -26.28 -4.86
C LYS A 1163 53.99 -27.30 -5.31
N SER A 1164 53.78 -28.60 -5.10
CA SER A 1164 54.79 -29.62 -5.46
C SER A 1164 54.94 -29.82 -6.97
N ARG A 1165 53.89 -29.55 -7.76
CA ARG A 1165 53.96 -29.54 -9.23
C ARG A 1165 54.69 -28.30 -9.78
N ILE A 1166 54.66 -27.18 -9.05
CA ILE A 1166 55.33 -25.93 -9.43
C ILE A 1166 56.84 -25.96 -9.09
N THR A 1167 57.26 -26.68 -8.05
CA THR A 1167 58.71 -26.81 -7.72
C THR A 1167 59.50 -27.59 -8.77
N LYS A 1168 58.87 -28.43 -9.60
CA LYS A 1168 59.53 -29.17 -10.69
C LYS A 1168 59.71 -28.38 -12.00
N LEU A 1169 59.30 -27.11 -12.02
CA LEU A 1169 59.37 -26.23 -13.21
C LEU A 1169 60.36 -25.06 -13.03
N PHE A 1170 61.03 -24.97 -11.88
CA PHE A 1170 62.09 -24.00 -11.60
C PHE A 1170 63.39 -24.68 -11.13
N ASP A 1171 63.57 -25.96 -11.49
CA ASP A 1171 64.87 -26.55 -11.80
C ASP A 1171 65.01 -26.67 -13.32
#